data_AF-F9WDQ5-F1
#
_entry.id   AF-F9WDQ5-F1
#
_cell.length_a   1.000
_cell.length_b   1.000
_cell.length_c   1.000
_cell.angle_alpha   90.00
_cell.angle_beta   90.00
_cell.angle_gamma   90.00
#
_symmetry.space_group_name_H-M   'P 1'
#
loop_
_entity.id
_entity.type
_entity.pdbx_description
1 polymer ?
#
loop_
_entity_poly.entity_id
_entity_poly.type
_entity_poly.pdbx_seq_one_letter_code
_entity_poly.pdbx_strand_id
1 'polypeptide(L)'
;MAGEHGPACECNQGGNVVYMNRVEDGHRLFPLKEGSLTLASSRCYRDMPQLYAPLSGVYVSLENNAIATRATAAFTDGASALTGRGQLGHGDRFFLHRLASPAGGAVRALEKEMSERAVTAVFGVVDDAMLSMSNVVFIDPVTLSPRPKVARRNVFYLSPTLEQQLLVITKNAAARHSRGLSVLIRTSDSAGIGAMVRKVLELLSMPLDTTVTLRDSDRVSGWLPPAGDVLLIGLAASDIEPLASHLDKHPGVRVFVPFFDFALLYDNIISAFKGRPGAERLLFATNLPHWAEENAMSETVRGFHRAVPDKSKWTPLALLGFATGRAIQSLLSRMGNVTSETLMNSIFTQSVITADDMQYGPFNEECDTWDVASYFNMEDCIVNYGARSTSLWSVARVFDPTVPPVLTEAVLSLENFDLNAYDLSGWKLAVVGSVPLILILLFIALLVVLVRFIFRDSRDNHCAPKEPSDPVTLIFTDIESSTALWAAHPELMPDAVEAHHQLIRSLIVRYGCYEVKTVGDSFMIACRSPLAAVQLAGDLQRCFLHHDWGTTALDDSYREFELQKAEEDVEYKPPTAHLDPCVYRELWNGLRVRVGIHTGLCDIRHDEVTKGYDYYGRTSNMAARTESVANGGQVLLTRAAYLALSTVEREHVSVTSLGAIALRGVPDPVKMYQLEAVPGRKFAALRVDLEVEECHALNESVCSRVSDQSELGPTERHINHTLGVLLGVFNLAQRQKLLKSLCERWGVPLPRKSPGVWDEAFGRRVRRMIALRVGRVADVGMRNSVDSNATRFVGFSPLARGAGDCPVDFEEGASAAECLDVRRSSLPRA
;
A
#
# COMPACT_ATOMS: atom_id res chain seq x y z
N MET A 1 -18.46 -25.08 34.21
CA MET A 1 -19.33 -24.12 34.92
C MET A 1 -19.14 -22.68 34.39
N ALA A 2 -19.18 -22.46 33.07
CA ALA A 2 -19.09 -21.11 32.49
C ALA A 2 -20.46 -20.49 32.16
N GLY A 3 -21.54 -21.27 32.26
CA GLY A 3 -22.89 -20.88 31.85
C GLY A 3 -23.67 -20.03 32.86
N GLU A 4 -23.29 -20.01 34.15
CA GLU A 4 -24.06 -19.28 35.18
C GLU A 4 -23.35 -18.06 35.76
N HIS A 5 -22.03 -17.92 35.60
CA HIS A 5 -21.27 -16.83 36.27
C HIS A 5 -20.53 -15.90 35.30
N GLY A 6 -20.64 -16.13 33.98
CA GLY A 6 -19.84 -15.42 32.99
C GLY A 6 -18.33 -15.67 33.19
N PRO A 7 -17.50 -15.41 32.18
CA PRO A 7 -16.06 -15.38 32.36
C PRO A 7 -15.72 -14.21 33.30
N ALA A 8 -15.35 -14.52 34.54
CA ALA A 8 -14.88 -13.54 35.50
C ALA A 8 -13.48 -13.06 35.09
N CYS A 9 -13.39 -11.84 34.57
CA CYS A 9 -12.13 -11.14 34.45
C CYS A 9 -11.84 -10.49 35.82
N GLU A 10 -10.72 -10.80 36.48
CA GLU A 10 -10.31 -10.19 37.77
C GLU A 10 -9.95 -8.69 37.68
N CYS A 11 -10.37 -8.03 36.60
CA CYS A 11 -10.02 -6.66 36.26
C CYS A 11 -11.22 -5.72 36.24
N ASN A 12 -12.29 -6.01 36.98
CA ASN A 12 -13.59 -5.41 36.71
C ASN A 12 -14.15 -4.45 37.78
N GLN A 13 -14.62 -3.29 37.29
CA GLN A 13 -15.83 -2.59 37.75
C GLN A 13 -16.75 -2.16 36.58
N GLY A 14 -17.09 -3.08 35.66
CA GLY A 14 -18.10 -2.88 34.62
C GLY A 14 -17.94 -3.74 33.36
N GLY A 15 -18.63 -4.90 33.31
CA GLY A 15 -18.88 -5.69 32.10
C GLY A 15 -18.44 -7.16 32.24
N ASN A 16 -19.38 -8.10 32.38
CA ASN A 16 -19.12 -9.50 32.77
C ASN A 16 -19.25 -10.53 31.62
N VAL A 17 -19.26 -10.11 30.35
CA VAL A 17 -19.63 -11.03 29.27
C VAL A 17 -18.69 -10.95 28.08
N VAL A 18 -17.94 -12.03 27.86
CA VAL A 18 -17.18 -12.30 26.63
C VAL A 18 -17.92 -13.42 25.88
N TYR A 19 -18.40 -13.12 24.68
CA TYR A 19 -19.01 -14.11 23.80
C TYR A 19 -17.94 -14.68 22.87
N MET A 20 -17.58 -15.95 23.07
CA MET A 20 -16.72 -16.67 22.14
C MET A 20 -17.58 -17.64 21.34
N ASN A 21 -17.42 -17.63 20.02
CA ASN A 21 -18.11 -18.55 19.12
C ASN A 21 -17.09 -19.36 18.32
N ARG A 22 -17.34 -20.67 18.16
CA ARG A 22 -16.65 -21.53 17.20
C ARG A 22 -17.43 -21.49 15.89
N VAL A 23 -16.71 -21.43 14.78
CA VAL A 23 -17.29 -21.63 13.45
C VAL A 23 -17.32 -23.14 13.18
N GLU A 24 -18.49 -23.70 12.88
CA GLU A 24 -18.64 -25.08 12.40
C GLU A 24 -19.11 -25.09 10.94
N ASP A 25 -19.35 -26.28 10.39
CA ASP A 25 -19.74 -26.53 8.99
C ASP A 25 -20.84 -25.57 8.51
N GLY A 26 -20.61 -24.98 7.33
CA GLY A 26 -21.52 -23.99 6.75
C GLY A 26 -21.42 -22.59 7.37
N HIS A 27 -20.28 -22.24 7.98
CA HIS A 27 -20.00 -20.93 8.58
C HIS A 27 -20.95 -20.56 9.74
N ARG A 28 -21.57 -21.55 10.38
CA ARG A 28 -22.48 -21.33 11.50
C ARG A 28 -21.69 -21.10 12.78
N LEU A 29 -22.05 -20.06 13.52
CA LEU A 29 -21.42 -19.68 14.77
C LEU A 29 -22.10 -20.39 15.94
N PHE A 30 -21.35 -21.23 16.65
CA PHE A 30 -21.80 -21.93 17.84
C PHE A 30 -21.10 -21.38 19.09
N PRO A 31 -21.81 -21.15 20.20
CA PRO A 31 -21.19 -20.70 21.44
C PRO A 31 -20.11 -21.68 21.91
N LEU A 32 -18.90 -21.18 22.17
CA LEU A 32 -17.82 -21.96 22.76
C LEU A 32 -18.20 -22.30 24.21
N LYS A 33 -18.34 -23.60 24.51
CA LYS A 33 -18.72 -24.08 25.85
C LYS A 33 -17.61 -23.86 26.90
N GLU A 34 -16.36 -23.81 26.48
CA GLU A 34 -15.17 -23.61 27.32
C GLU A 34 -13.99 -23.06 26.50
N GLY A 35 -13.16 -22.23 27.13
CA GLY A 35 -11.96 -21.64 26.54
C GLY A 35 -11.31 -20.67 27.53
N SER A 36 -9.98 -20.52 27.49
CA SER A 36 -9.24 -19.62 28.38
C SER A 36 -8.43 -18.61 27.57
N LEU A 37 -8.66 -17.31 27.80
CA LEU A 37 -7.79 -16.23 27.34
C LEU A 37 -7.10 -15.62 28.55
N THR A 38 -5.76 -15.60 28.56
CA THR A 38 -5.00 -15.08 29.70
C THR A 38 -4.48 -13.68 29.40
N LEU A 39 -4.86 -12.72 30.22
CA LEU A 39 -4.40 -11.33 30.17
C LEU A 39 -3.48 -11.08 31.36
N ALA A 40 -2.32 -10.47 31.14
CA ALA A 40 -1.50 -9.98 32.24
C ALA A 40 -2.29 -8.91 33.01
N SER A 41 -2.32 -9.00 34.34
CA SER A 41 -3.02 -8.04 35.22
C SER A 41 -2.59 -6.59 34.99
N SER A 42 -1.35 -6.37 34.55
CA SER A 42 -0.81 -5.04 34.19
C SER A 42 -1.45 -4.40 32.94
N ARG A 43 -2.17 -5.19 32.12
CA ARG A 43 -2.88 -4.70 30.93
C ARG A 43 -4.35 -4.38 31.19
N CYS A 44 -4.81 -4.66 32.40
CA CYS A 44 -6.13 -4.22 32.82
C CYS A 44 -6.15 -2.70 32.89
N TYR A 45 -7.24 -2.09 32.41
CA TYR A 45 -7.45 -0.63 32.37
C TYR A 45 -6.54 0.17 31.40
N ARG A 46 -5.81 -0.47 30.47
CA ARG A 46 -5.24 0.24 29.30
C ARG A 46 -6.25 0.26 28.15
N ASP A 47 -6.23 1.33 27.36
CA ASP A 47 -7.11 1.49 26.19
C ASP A 47 -7.04 0.25 25.26
N MET A 48 -8.17 -0.47 25.18
CA MET A 48 -8.54 -1.47 24.16
C MET A 48 -7.43 -2.46 23.73
N PRO A 49 -7.25 -3.60 24.41
CA PRO A 49 -6.39 -4.66 23.90
C PRO A 49 -6.93 -5.15 22.54
N GLN A 50 -6.17 -4.92 21.46
CA GLN A 50 -6.54 -5.36 20.11
C GLN A 50 -6.05 -6.80 19.86
N LEU A 51 -6.95 -7.63 19.36
CA LEU A 51 -6.64 -8.94 18.79
C LEU A 51 -6.37 -8.73 17.29
N TYR A 52 -5.16 -9.07 16.84
CA TYR A 52 -4.84 -9.00 15.41
C TYR A 52 -5.13 -10.34 14.73
N ALA A 53 -5.49 -10.28 13.45
CA ALA A 53 -5.77 -11.49 12.66
C ALA A 53 -4.53 -12.42 12.65
N PRO A 54 -4.67 -13.70 13.04
CA PRO A 54 -3.57 -14.65 13.02
C PRO A 54 -3.36 -15.25 11.62
N LEU A 55 -2.13 -15.66 11.34
CA LEU A 55 -1.83 -16.58 10.23
C LEU A 55 -1.89 -18.00 10.76
N SER A 56 -2.81 -18.79 10.21
CA SER A 56 -2.93 -20.22 10.49
C SER A 56 -2.17 -21.01 9.43
N GLY A 57 -0.96 -21.43 9.76
CA GLY A 57 -0.09 -22.21 8.90
C GLY A 57 -0.23 -23.71 9.15
N VAL A 58 -0.04 -24.51 8.10
CA VAL A 58 -0.01 -25.98 8.19
C VAL A 58 1.34 -26.50 7.71
N TYR A 59 1.89 -27.49 8.41
CA TYR A 59 3.02 -28.28 7.91
C TYR A 59 2.62 -29.74 7.81
N VAL A 60 3.05 -30.40 6.73
CA VAL A 60 2.68 -31.78 6.47
C VAL A 60 3.74 -32.74 7.00
N SER A 61 3.27 -33.74 7.73
CA SER A 61 4.07 -34.87 8.21
C SER A 61 3.73 -36.10 7.37
N LEU A 62 4.59 -36.44 6.41
CA LEU A 62 4.41 -37.59 5.52
C LEU A 62 4.88 -38.89 6.20
N GLU A 63 3.98 -39.57 6.92
CA GLU A 63 4.34 -40.61 7.92
C GLU A 63 4.98 -41.87 7.31
N ASN A 64 4.68 -42.20 6.06
CA ASN A 64 5.24 -43.37 5.38
C ASN A 64 6.59 -43.09 4.69
N ASN A 65 7.17 -41.91 4.89
CA ASN A 65 8.47 -41.54 4.34
C ASN A 65 9.40 -41.06 5.47
N ALA A 66 10.43 -41.85 5.75
CA ALA A 66 11.37 -41.57 6.85
C ALA A 66 12.22 -40.31 6.61
N ILE A 67 12.57 -40.00 5.36
CA ILE A 67 13.29 -38.76 5.02
C ILE A 67 12.37 -37.57 5.27
N ALA A 68 11.15 -37.62 4.76
CA ALA A 68 10.15 -36.57 4.96
C ALA A 68 9.86 -36.33 6.44
N THR A 69 9.66 -37.39 7.23
CA THR A 69 9.36 -37.28 8.66
C THR A 69 10.51 -36.61 9.42
N ARG A 70 11.77 -36.97 9.13
CA ARG A 70 12.94 -36.33 9.74
C ARG A 70 13.10 -34.87 9.30
N ALA A 71 12.91 -34.59 8.01
CA ALA A 71 12.98 -33.24 7.46
C ALA A 71 11.90 -32.32 8.05
N THR A 72 10.66 -32.81 8.17
CA THR A 72 9.57 -32.09 8.84
C THR A 72 9.93 -31.80 10.29
N ALA A 73 10.45 -32.79 11.04
CA ALA A 73 10.87 -32.59 12.42
C ALA A 73 11.96 -31.50 12.54
N ALA A 74 13.02 -31.59 11.73
CA ALA A 74 14.11 -30.61 11.72
C ALA A 74 13.62 -29.19 11.36
N PHE A 75 12.77 -29.06 10.34
CA PHE A 75 12.16 -27.77 9.98
C PHE A 75 11.33 -27.19 11.15
N THR A 76 10.52 -28.03 11.80
CA THR A 76 9.67 -27.58 12.90
C THR A 76 10.44 -27.22 14.15
N ASP A 77 11.61 -27.81 14.40
CA ASP A 77 12.47 -27.45 15.54
C ASP A 77 12.86 -25.96 15.52
N GLY A 78 13.08 -25.38 14.33
CA GLY A 78 13.31 -23.95 14.19
C GLY A 78 12.03 -23.11 14.11
N ALA A 79 11.07 -23.54 13.29
CA ALA A 79 9.86 -22.74 13.03
C ALA A 79 8.95 -22.60 14.26
N SER A 80 8.85 -23.65 15.09
CA SER A 80 8.00 -23.66 16.29
C SER A 80 8.48 -22.70 17.38
N ALA A 81 9.74 -22.27 17.35
CA ALA A 81 10.25 -21.30 18.31
C ALA A 81 9.69 -19.88 18.09
N LEU A 82 9.08 -19.64 16.91
CA LEU A 82 8.49 -18.37 16.50
C LEU A 82 6.96 -18.40 16.48
N THR A 83 6.35 -19.54 16.79
CA THR A 83 4.89 -19.64 16.81
C THR A 83 4.30 -18.94 18.03
N GLY A 84 3.09 -18.42 17.84
CA GLY A 84 2.38 -17.68 18.85
C GLY A 84 2.00 -18.56 20.04
N ARG A 85 2.09 -18.01 21.24
CA ARG A 85 1.68 -18.65 22.50
C ARG A 85 0.27 -18.25 22.96
N GLY A 86 -0.48 -17.53 22.12
CA GLY A 86 -1.80 -16.98 22.43
C GLY A 86 -1.75 -15.68 23.24
N GLN A 87 -0.64 -14.94 23.20
CA GLN A 87 -0.49 -13.64 23.85
C GLN A 87 -1.08 -12.53 23.00
N LEU A 88 -1.71 -11.53 23.63
CA LEU A 88 -2.26 -10.39 22.87
C LEU A 88 -1.16 -9.41 22.43
N GLY A 89 -1.21 -9.00 21.17
CA GLY A 89 -0.37 -7.95 20.59
C GLY A 89 0.12 -8.27 19.19
N HIS A 90 0.95 -7.39 18.63
CA HIS A 90 1.43 -7.52 17.24
C HIS A 90 2.40 -8.69 17.00
N GLY A 91 3.09 -9.18 18.03
CA GLY A 91 4.16 -10.19 17.87
C GLY A 91 3.71 -11.65 17.85
N ASP A 92 2.49 -11.95 18.29
CA ASP A 92 2.04 -13.33 18.57
C ASP A 92 0.93 -13.77 17.60
N ARG A 93 1.25 -13.73 16.29
CA ARG A 93 0.25 -13.86 15.22
C ARG A 93 0.50 -15.04 14.27
N PHE A 94 1.60 -15.76 14.41
CA PHE A 94 1.98 -16.84 13.52
C PHE A 94 1.75 -18.19 14.19
N PHE A 95 0.88 -19.03 13.65
CA PHE A 95 0.58 -20.35 14.22
C PHE A 95 0.90 -21.44 13.19
N LEU A 96 1.40 -22.59 13.67
CA LEU A 96 1.70 -23.75 12.84
C LEU A 96 1.00 -24.98 13.39
N HIS A 97 0.30 -25.69 12.52
CA HIS A 97 -0.46 -26.90 12.84
C HIS A 97 0.08 -28.09 12.05
N ARG A 98 0.22 -29.23 12.75
CA ARG A 98 0.64 -30.50 12.13
C ARG A 98 -0.52 -31.12 11.37
N LEU A 99 -0.31 -31.43 10.10
CA LEU A 99 -1.19 -32.28 9.30
C LEU A 99 -0.48 -33.63 9.03
N ALA A 100 -0.97 -34.70 9.64
CA ALA A 100 -0.46 -36.05 9.41
C ALA A 100 -1.13 -36.67 8.18
N SER A 101 -0.35 -37.21 7.25
CA SER A 101 -0.87 -37.88 6.05
C SER A 101 0.11 -38.91 5.51
N PRO A 102 -0.35 -40.01 4.88
CA PRO A 102 0.52 -40.84 4.05
C PRO A 102 0.97 -40.07 2.79
N ALA A 103 2.11 -40.47 2.20
CA ALA A 103 2.57 -39.98 0.89
C ALA A 103 1.51 -40.32 -0.19
N GLY A 104 1.13 -39.36 -1.03
CA GLY A 104 0.02 -39.47 -1.98
C GLY A 104 -1.40 -39.24 -1.41
N GLY A 105 -1.57 -39.14 -0.09
CA GLY A 105 -2.84 -38.75 0.56
C GLY A 105 -2.94 -37.27 0.93
N ALA A 106 -1.84 -36.53 0.78
CA ALA A 106 -1.67 -35.20 1.37
C ALA A 106 -2.65 -34.15 0.83
N VAL A 107 -2.99 -34.21 -0.46
CA VAL A 107 -3.99 -33.31 -1.08
C VAL A 107 -5.35 -33.46 -0.41
N ARG A 108 -5.86 -34.71 -0.31
CA ARG A 108 -7.16 -34.99 0.34
C ARG A 108 -7.16 -34.62 1.82
N ALA A 109 -6.04 -34.85 2.51
CA ALA A 109 -5.91 -34.46 3.91
C ALA A 109 -5.95 -32.94 4.08
N LEU A 110 -5.28 -32.20 3.18
CA LEU A 110 -5.26 -30.74 3.22
C LEU A 110 -6.62 -30.14 2.85
N GLU A 111 -7.29 -30.65 1.82
CA GLU A 111 -8.66 -30.23 1.46
C GLU A 111 -9.63 -30.42 2.62
N LYS A 112 -9.52 -31.56 3.32
CA LYS A 112 -10.31 -31.82 4.52
C LYS A 112 -10.00 -30.79 5.62
N GLU A 113 -8.73 -30.54 5.91
CA GLU A 113 -8.34 -29.55 6.93
C GLU A 113 -8.85 -28.15 6.56
N MET A 114 -8.80 -27.76 5.29
CA MET A 114 -9.32 -26.48 4.79
C MET A 114 -10.85 -26.36 4.88
N SER A 115 -11.57 -27.49 4.86
CA SER A 115 -13.02 -27.50 5.07
C SER A 115 -13.42 -27.37 6.55
N GLU A 116 -12.56 -27.85 7.46
CA GLU A 116 -12.82 -27.86 8.90
C GLU A 116 -12.21 -26.65 9.62
N ARG A 117 -11.14 -26.05 9.07
CA ARG A 117 -10.37 -24.98 9.70
C ARG A 117 -9.85 -23.97 8.68
N ALA A 118 -9.61 -22.75 9.16
CA ALA A 118 -8.91 -21.75 8.38
C ALA A 118 -7.44 -22.15 8.19
N VAL A 119 -7.02 -22.32 6.94
CA VAL A 119 -5.63 -22.55 6.54
C VAL A 119 -5.21 -21.41 5.61
N THR A 120 -4.24 -20.62 6.04
CA THR A 120 -3.71 -19.48 5.27
C THR A 120 -2.57 -19.91 4.36
N ALA A 121 -1.65 -20.72 4.86
CA ALA A 121 -0.47 -21.13 4.11
C ALA A 121 0.07 -22.50 4.56
N VAL A 122 0.78 -23.17 3.66
CA VAL A 122 1.46 -24.45 3.85
C VAL A 122 2.96 -24.22 3.85
N PHE A 123 3.66 -24.86 4.80
CA PHE A 123 5.08 -24.68 5.05
C PHE A 123 5.83 -26.02 5.12
N GLY A 124 7.13 -25.97 4.81
CA GLY A 124 8.03 -27.10 5.00
C GLY A 124 7.85 -28.18 3.94
N VAL A 125 7.92 -29.45 4.35
CA VAL A 125 7.88 -30.58 3.43
C VAL A 125 6.51 -30.72 2.76
N VAL A 126 6.50 -30.80 1.43
CA VAL A 126 5.28 -30.94 0.63
C VAL A 126 5.37 -32.13 -0.32
N ASP A 127 4.21 -32.71 -0.62
CA ASP A 127 4.04 -33.67 -1.71
C ASP A 127 3.84 -32.91 -3.04
N ASP A 128 4.40 -33.42 -4.13
CA ASP A 128 4.36 -32.76 -5.43
C ASP A 128 2.94 -32.50 -5.95
N ALA A 129 1.99 -33.36 -5.60
CA ALA A 129 0.59 -33.18 -5.99
C ALA A 129 -0.05 -31.95 -5.31
N MET A 130 0.43 -31.55 -4.13
CA MET A 130 -0.10 -30.40 -3.39
C MET A 130 0.15 -29.07 -4.10
N LEU A 131 1.32 -28.93 -4.75
CA LEU A 131 1.67 -27.71 -5.49
C LEU A 131 0.71 -27.43 -6.66
N SER A 132 -0.15 -28.39 -7.01
CA SER A 132 -1.20 -28.24 -8.02
C SER A 132 -2.46 -27.53 -7.49
N MET A 133 -2.61 -27.36 -6.18
CA MET A 133 -3.74 -26.67 -5.55
C MET A 133 -3.60 -25.15 -5.71
N SER A 134 -4.69 -24.44 -6.02
CA SER A 134 -4.70 -22.98 -6.25
C SER A 134 -5.34 -22.17 -5.11
N ASN A 135 -6.07 -22.82 -4.20
CA ASN A 135 -6.83 -22.21 -3.11
C ASN A 135 -6.03 -22.01 -1.81
N VAL A 136 -4.74 -22.35 -1.81
CA VAL A 136 -3.85 -22.27 -0.64
C VAL A 136 -2.48 -21.73 -1.06
N VAL A 137 -1.81 -21.01 -0.16
CA VAL A 137 -0.46 -20.49 -0.41
C VAL A 137 0.59 -21.48 0.08
N PHE A 138 1.63 -21.71 -0.71
CA PHE A 138 2.82 -22.46 -0.31
C PHE A 138 3.97 -21.50 -0.10
N ILE A 139 4.57 -21.54 1.09
CA ILE A 139 5.74 -20.72 1.44
C ILE A 139 6.94 -21.63 1.63
N ASP A 140 7.95 -21.39 0.80
CA ASP A 140 9.21 -22.13 0.73
C ASP A 140 9.05 -23.65 0.79
N PRO A 141 8.30 -24.23 -0.18
CA PRO A 141 8.02 -25.66 -0.18
C PRO A 141 9.31 -26.49 -0.31
N VAL A 142 9.52 -27.41 0.62
CA VAL A 142 10.61 -28.38 0.60
C VAL A 142 10.13 -29.63 -0.13
N THR A 143 10.55 -29.81 -1.38
CA THR A 143 10.21 -31.00 -2.17
C THR A 143 11.20 -32.13 -1.88
N LEU A 144 10.70 -33.38 -1.85
CA LEU A 144 11.53 -34.56 -1.61
C LEU A 144 12.36 -34.98 -2.82
N SER A 145 11.97 -34.52 -4.01
CA SER A 145 12.68 -34.72 -5.26
C SER A 145 13.01 -33.36 -5.86
N PRO A 146 14.22 -33.17 -6.44
CA PRO A 146 14.55 -31.96 -7.16
C PRO A 146 13.66 -31.77 -8.37
N ARG A 147 13.24 -30.52 -8.59
CA ARG A 147 12.43 -30.12 -9.73
C ARG A 147 12.60 -28.64 -10.06
N PRO A 148 12.24 -28.23 -11.29
CA PRO A 148 12.12 -26.82 -11.64
C PRO A 148 11.13 -26.08 -10.75
N LYS A 149 11.29 -24.75 -10.63
CA LYS A 149 10.33 -23.93 -9.91
C LYS A 149 8.94 -24.04 -10.53
N VAL A 150 7.91 -24.06 -9.70
CA VAL A 150 6.51 -24.01 -10.14
C VAL A 150 6.14 -22.55 -10.36
N ALA A 151 5.92 -22.15 -11.61
CA ALA A 151 5.54 -20.78 -11.97
C ALA A 151 4.06 -20.51 -11.65
N ARG A 152 3.72 -20.38 -10.37
CA ARG A 152 2.36 -20.11 -9.91
C ARG A 152 2.32 -19.01 -8.86
N ARG A 153 1.23 -18.25 -8.88
CA ARG A 153 1.02 -17.08 -8.00
C ARG A 153 0.95 -17.44 -6.52
N ASN A 154 0.54 -18.67 -6.22
CA ASN A 154 0.34 -19.15 -4.86
C ASN A 154 1.53 -19.97 -4.31
N VAL A 155 2.67 -20.03 -5.00
CA VAL A 155 3.87 -20.73 -4.55
C VAL A 155 5.03 -19.75 -4.46
N PHE A 156 5.55 -19.50 -3.27
CA PHE A 156 6.66 -18.57 -3.02
C PHE A 156 7.90 -19.34 -2.59
N TYR A 157 9.05 -19.03 -3.19
CA TYR A 157 10.34 -19.59 -2.78
C TYR A 157 11.08 -18.54 -1.95
N LEU A 158 11.62 -18.94 -0.80
CA LEU A 158 12.51 -18.11 0.03
C LEU A 158 13.94 -18.65 -0.04
N SER A 159 14.09 -19.95 -0.25
CA SER A 159 15.34 -20.63 -0.58
C SER A 159 15.73 -20.38 -2.05
N PRO A 160 17.02 -20.54 -2.41
CA PRO A 160 17.45 -20.41 -3.79
C PRO A 160 16.76 -21.47 -4.66
N THR A 161 16.13 -21.07 -5.76
CA THR A 161 15.51 -22.03 -6.69
C THR A 161 16.58 -22.87 -7.38
N LEU A 162 16.20 -24.01 -7.98
CA LEU A 162 17.17 -24.86 -8.68
C LEU A 162 17.88 -24.09 -9.81
N GLU A 163 17.15 -23.24 -10.54
CA GLU A 163 17.66 -22.35 -11.57
C GLU A 163 18.76 -21.41 -11.03
N GLN A 164 18.50 -20.78 -9.87
CA GLN A 164 19.46 -19.87 -9.23
C GLN A 164 20.72 -20.61 -8.76
N GLN A 165 20.54 -21.81 -8.19
CA GLN A 165 21.66 -22.64 -7.77
C GLN A 165 22.52 -23.05 -8.97
N LEU A 166 21.89 -23.45 -10.08
CA LEU A 166 22.59 -23.80 -11.32
C LEU A 166 23.41 -22.62 -11.84
N LEU A 167 22.85 -21.41 -11.89
CA LEU A 167 23.57 -20.20 -12.33
C LEU A 167 24.81 -19.91 -11.45
N VAL A 168 24.70 -20.06 -10.14
CA VAL A 168 25.83 -19.87 -9.21
C VAL A 168 26.92 -20.92 -9.43
N ILE A 169 26.51 -22.18 -9.61
CA ILE A 169 27.42 -23.31 -9.83
C ILE A 169 28.15 -23.17 -11.16
N THR A 170 27.42 -22.91 -12.25
CA THR A 170 28.01 -22.76 -13.59
C THR A 170 28.90 -21.53 -13.68
N LYS A 171 28.53 -20.40 -13.06
CA LYS A 171 29.42 -19.22 -12.95
C LYS A 171 30.74 -19.57 -12.25
N ASN A 172 30.71 -20.34 -11.17
CA ASN A 172 31.92 -20.78 -10.49
C ASN A 172 32.79 -21.71 -11.37
N ALA A 173 32.16 -22.64 -12.08
CA ALA A 173 32.85 -23.54 -13.00
C ALA A 173 33.49 -22.78 -14.19
N ALA A 174 32.75 -21.84 -14.78
CA ALA A 174 33.22 -20.98 -15.88
C ALA A 174 34.43 -20.13 -15.46
N ALA A 175 34.36 -19.47 -14.29
CA ALA A 175 35.44 -18.62 -13.76
C ALA A 175 36.75 -19.39 -13.52
N ARG A 176 36.70 -20.72 -13.46
CA ARG A 176 37.87 -21.58 -13.24
C ARG A 176 38.37 -22.26 -14.52
N HIS A 177 37.83 -21.88 -15.68
CA HIS A 177 38.15 -22.49 -16.97
C HIS A 177 38.03 -24.02 -16.97
N SER A 178 37.00 -24.55 -16.30
CA SER A 178 36.71 -25.99 -16.31
C SER A 178 36.50 -26.48 -17.76
N ARG A 179 37.03 -27.66 -18.08
CA ARG A 179 36.98 -28.25 -19.45
C ARG A 179 35.56 -28.64 -19.91
N GLY A 180 34.63 -28.71 -18.97
CA GLY A 180 33.21 -28.94 -19.17
C GLY A 180 32.55 -29.37 -17.85
N LEU A 181 31.22 -29.49 -17.87
CA LEU A 181 30.42 -29.92 -16.73
C LEU A 181 29.81 -31.29 -17.02
N SER A 182 30.06 -32.28 -16.15
CA SER A 182 29.39 -33.58 -16.18
C SER A 182 28.12 -33.53 -15.33
N VAL A 183 26.99 -33.97 -15.86
CA VAL A 183 25.68 -33.79 -15.21
C VAL A 183 25.02 -35.15 -14.97
N LEU A 184 24.70 -35.44 -13.72
CA LEU A 184 23.99 -36.64 -13.28
C LEU A 184 22.63 -36.24 -12.73
N ILE A 185 21.54 -36.77 -13.29
CA ILE A 185 20.16 -36.38 -12.93
C ILE A 185 19.38 -37.61 -12.49
N ARG A 186 18.87 -37.62 -11.25
CA ARG A 186 17.93 -38.60 -10.72
C ARG A 186 16.66 -37.88 -10.23
N THR A 187 15.63 -37.85 -11.05
CA THR A 187 14.32 -37.29 -10.68
C THR A 187 13.25 -37.81 -11.64
N SER A 188 11.99 -37.74 -11.24
CA SER A 188 10.84 -38.00 -12.11
C SER A 188 10.76 -37.01 -13.28
N ASP A 189 11.27 -35.79 -13.12
CA ASP A 189 11.32 -34.75 -14.17
C ASP A 189 12.74 -34.55 -14.73
N SER A 190 13.37 -35.66 -15.15
CA SER A 190 14.73 -35.59 -15.70
C SER A 190 14.81 -34.78 -17.00
N ALA A 191 13.71 -34.74 -17.76
CA ALA A 191 13.62 -34.01 -19.02
C ALA A 191 13.58 -32.48 -18.80
N GLY A 192 12.75 -32.00 -17.87
CA GLY A 192 12.66 -30.58 -17.52
C GLY A 192 13.97 -30.04 -16.97
N ILE A 193 14.56 -30.76 -16.00
CA ILE A 193 15.87 -30.39 -15.44
C ILE A 193 16.97 -30.45 -16.50
N GLY A 194 16.99 -31.49 -17.35
CA GLY A 194 17.98 -31.61 -18.42
C GLY A 194 17.91 -30.46 -19.43
N ALA A 195 16.70 -30.01 -19.79
CA ALA A 195 16.50 -28.85 -20.66
C ALA A 195 16.97 -27.54 -20.00
N MET A 196 16.68 -27.36 -18.70
CA MET A 196 17.12 -26.21 -17.93
C MET A 196 18.64 -26.13 -17.84
N VAL A 197 19.31 -27.23 -17.49
CA VAL A 197 20.78 -27.28 -17.41
C VAL A 197 21.40 -26.92 -18.76
N ARG A 198 20.88 -27.44 -19.87
CA ARG A 198 21.37 -27.10 -21.21
C ARG A 198 21.24 -25.61 -21.50
N LYS A 199 20.08 -25.00 -21.23
CA LYS A 199 19.85 -23.56 -21.41
C LYS A 199 20.82 -22.71 -20.57
N VAL A 200 21.06 -23.07 -19.31
CA VAL A 200 22.00 -22.34 -18.44
C VAL A 200 23.45 -22.44 -18.95
N LEU A 201 23.85 -23.60 -19.46
CA LEU A 201 25.18 -23.80 -20.02
C LEU A 201 25.36 -23.05 -21.34
N GLU A 202 24.35 -23.03 -22.21
CA GLU A 202 24.31 -22.22 -23.43
C GLU A 202 24.43 -20.72 -23.11
N LEU A 203 23.69 -20.24 -22.10
CA LEU A 203 23.74 -18.84 -21.66
C LEU A 203 25.14 -18.36 -21.25
N LEU A 204 25.98 -19.28 -20.75
CA LEU A 204 27.33 -18.97 -20.24
C LEU A 204 28.43 -19.51 -21.16
N SER A 205 28.10 -19.95 -22.37
CA SER A 205 29.05 -20.54 -23.34
C SER A 205 29.92 -21.66 -22.75
N MET A 206 29.35 -22.46 -21.86
CA MET A 206 30.05 -23.58 -21.22
C MET A 206 29.78 -24.91 -21.94
N PRO A 207 30.81 -25.71 -22.24
CA PRO A 207 30.63 -27.03 -22.83
C PRO A 207 30.04 -28.02 -21.81
N LEU A 208 29.08 -28.80 -22.27
CA LEU A 208 28.49 -29.92 -21.55
C LEU A 208 29.28 -31.20 -21.90
N ASP A 209 29.92 -31.83 -20.91
CA ASP A 209 30.75 -33.02 -21.15
C ASP A 209 29.90 -34.27 -21.31
N THR A 210 29.11 -34.58 -20.28
CA THR A 210 28.22 -35.73 -20.25
C THR A 210 26.92 -35.38 -19.54
N THR A 211 25.81 -35.98 -19.96
CA THR A 211 24.55 -35.93 -19.22
C THR A 211 24.03 -37.35 -19.09
N VAL A 212 23.86 -37.82 -17.86
CA VAL A 212 23.39 -39.16 -17.54
C VAL A 212 22.14 -39.06 -16.67
N THR A 213 21.07 -39.68 -17.12
CA THR A 213 19.87 -39.87 -16.30
C THR A 213 19.99 -41.18 -15.54
N LEU A 214 19.98 -41.11 -14.21
CA LEU A 214 20.08 -42.25 -13.31
C LEU A 214 18.69 -42.76 -12.96
N ARG A 215 18.54 -44.08 -12.86
CA ARG A 215 17.37 -44.73 -12.24
C ARG A 215 17.54 -44.76 -10.71
N ASP A 216 16.46 -45.00 -9.98
CA ASP A 216 16.48 -45.10 -8.52
C ASP A 216 17.40 -46.21 -7.99
N SER A 217 17.59 -47.28 -8.77
CA SER A 217 18.48 -48.40 -8.43
C SER A 217 19.96 -48.17 -8.77
N ASP A 218 20.27 -47.13 -9.55
CA ASP A 218 21.62 -46.94 -10.08
C ASP A 218 22.54 -46.33 -9.03
N ARG A 219 23.78 -46.85 -8.95
CA ARG A 219 24.82 -46.32 -8.05
C ARG A 219 25.61 -45.22 -8.75
N VAL A 220 25.78 -44.07 -8.08
CA VAL A 220 26.53 -42.93 -8.63
C VAL A 220 28.00 -43.26 -8.92
N SER A 221 28.63 -44.19 -8.18
CA SER A 221 30.05 -44.51 -8.31
C SER A 221 30.49 -44.98 -9.71
N GLY A 222 29.58 -45.56 -10.50
CA GLY A 222 29.89 -46.01 -11.86
C GLY A 222 29.95 -44.88 -12.90
N TRP A 223 29.45 -43.69 -12.54
CA TRP A 223 29.25 -42.57 -13.46
C TRP A 223 30.08 -41.34 -13.09
N LEU A 224 30.81 -41.38 -11.98
CA LEU A 224 31.69 -40.27 -11.56
C LEU A 224 33.00 -40.29 -12.37
N PRO A 225 33.37 -39.18 -13.03
CA PRO A 225 34.64 -39.08 -13.76
C PRO A 225 35.85 -39.05 -12.79
N PRO A 226 37.06 -39.36 -13.29
CA PRO A 226 38.29 -39.32 -12.49
C PRO A 226 38.84 -37.89 -12.27
N ALA A 227 38.34 -36.89 -12.99
CA ALA A 227 38.65 -35.48 -12.82
C ALA A 227 37.53 -34.60 -13.40
N GLY A 228 37.42 -33.35 -12.95
CA GLY A 228 36.47 -32.37 -13.47
C GLY A 228 35.33 -32.02 -12.50
N ASP A 229 34.37 -31.26 -13.00
CA ASP A 229 33.23 -30.77 -12.24
C ASP A 229 31.99 -31.62 -12.54
N VAL A 230 31.32 -32.07 -11.49
CA VAL A 230 30.13 -32.93 -11.58
C VAL A 230 28.95 -32.24 -10.90
N LEU A 231 27.87 -32.03 -11.61
CA LEU A 231 26.59 -31.61 -11.06
C LEU A 231 25.73 -32.85 -10.82
N LEU A 232 25.44 -33.17 -9.56
CA LEU A 232 24.64 -34.32 -9.15
C LEU A 232 23.31 -33.82 -8.58
N ILE A 233 22.24 -34.01 -9.33
CA ILE A 233 20.87 -33.66 -8.95
C ILE A 233 20.10 -34.94 -8.63
N GLY A 234 19.51 -35.03 -7.44
CA GLY A 234 18.79 -36.21 -6.95
C GLY A 234 19.68 -37.15 -6.14
N LEU A 235 20.47 -36.61 -5.21
CA LEU A 235 21.32 -37.41 -4.33
C LEU A 235 20.48 -38.39 -3.49
N ALA A 236 20.84 -39.67 -3.50
CA ALA A 236 20.24 -40.66 -2.63
C ALA A 236 21.16 -41.02 -1.46
N ALA A 237 20.59 -41.45 -0.34
CA ALA A 237 21.35 -41.86 0.85
C ALA A 237 22.40 -42.96 0.55
N SER A 238 22.11 -43.85 -0.40
CA SER A 238 23.01 -44.92 -0.85
C SER A 238 24.25 -44.43 -1.60
N ASP A 239 24.23 -43.19 -2.12
CA ASP A 239 25.34 -42.64 -2.91
C ASP A 239 26.41 -41.96 -2.05
N ILE A 240 26.08 -41.59 -0.80
CA ILE A 240 26.91 -40.72 0.03
C ILE A 240 28.28 -41.35 0.34
N GLU A 241 28.31 -42.60 0.80
CA GLU A 241 29.57 -43.29 1.13
C GLU A 241 30.42 -43.60 -0.13
N PRO A 242 29.84 -44.11 -1.23
CA PRO A 242 30.56 -44.22 -2.50
C PRO A 242 31.10 -42.87 -3.02
N LEU A 243 30.34 -41.79 -2.86
CA LEU A 243 30.72 -40.44 -3.26
C LEU A 243 31.91 -39.93 -2.43
N ALA A 244 31.85 -40.07 -1.11
CA ALA A 244 32.95 -39.69 -0.21
C ALA A 244 34.23 -40.46 -0.57
N SER A 245 34.12 -41.78 -0.76
CA SER A 245 35.23 -42.63 -1.17
C SER A 245 35.81 -42.26 -2.54
N HIS A 246 34.98 -41.84 -3.49
CA HIS A 246 35.44 -41.41 -4.81
C HIS A 246 36.19 -40.08 -4.75
N LEU A 247 35.66 -39.11 -4.00
CA LEU A 247 36.30 -37.82 -3.79
C LEU A 247 37.66 -38.01 -3.12
N ASP A 248 37.78 -38.83 -2.08
CA ASP A 248 39.07 -39.10 -1.43
C ASP A 248 40.12 -39.68 -2.38
N LYS A 249 39.70 -40.57 -3.30
CA LYS A 249 40.61 -41.18 -4.30
C LYS A 249 41.00 -40.22 -5.43
N HIS A 250 40.13 -39.30 -5.80
CA HIS A 250 40.31 -38.43 -6.97
C HIS A 250 40.30 -36.95 -6.55
N PRO A 251 41.46 -36.35 -6.23
CA PRO A 251 41.54 -34.97 -5.74
C PRO A 251 41.12 -33.93 -6.79
N GLY A 252 41.17 -34.28 -8.08
CA GLY A 252 40.77 -33.41 -9.19
C GLY A 252 39.26 -33.38 -9.48
N VAL A 253 38.43 -34.06 -8.67
CA VAL A 253 36.97 -34.10 -8.85
C VAL A 253 36.29 -33.18 -7.86
N ARG A 254 35.32 -32.39 -8.33
CA ARG A 254 34.41 -31.59 -7.50
C ARG A 254 32.97 -31.96 -7.82
N VAL A 255 32.14 -32.04 -6.80
CA VAL A 255 30.74 -32.46 -6.94
C VAL A 255 29.85 -31.38 -6.36
N PHE A 256 28.89 -30.94 -7.14
CA PHE A 256 27.89 -29.95 -6.78
C PHE A 256 26.55 -30.65 -6.58
N VAL A 257 25.87 -30.38 -5.46
CA VAL A 257 24.54 -30.91 -5.16
C VAL A 257 23.55 -29.77 -4.85
N PRO A 258 22.28 -29.91 -5.23
CA PRO A 258 21.24 -28.98 -4.81
C PRO A 258 21.15 -28.85 -3.29
N PHE A 259 20.75 -27.67 -2.81
CA PHE A 259 20.61 -27.39 -1.38
C PHE A 259 19.70 -28.39 -0.66
N PHE A 260 18.53 -28.72 -1.22
CA PHE A 260 17.61 -29.64 -0.58
C PHE A 260 18.09 -31.10 -0.60
N ASP A 261 18.86 -31.52 -1.60
CA ASP A 261 19.53 -32.82 -1.60
C ASP A 261 20.52 -32.93 -0.43
N PHE A 262 21.27 -31.85 -0.19
CA PHE A 262 22.17 -31.76 0.96
C PHE A 262 21.38 -31.70 2.28
N ALA A 263 20.38 -30.84 2.38
CA ALA A 263 19.66 -30.55 3.62
C ALA A 263 18.79 -31.75 4.09
N LEU A 264 18.15 -32.46 3.17
CA LEU A 264 17.34 -33.65 3.47
C LEU A 264 18.20 -34.85 3.93
N LEU A 265 19.47 -34.90 3.50
CA LEU A 265 20.42 -35.97 3.83
C LEU A 265 21.56 -35.50 4.74
N TYR A 266 21.36 -34.38 5.45
CA TYR A 266 22.37 -33.71 6.26
C TYR A 266 23.12 -34.67 7.20
N ASP A 267 22.40 -35.42 8.03
CA ASP A 267 23.01 -36.33 9.01
C ASP A 267 23.87 -37.42 8.35
N ASN A 268 23.42 -37.93 7.21
CA ASN A 268 24.14 -38.94 6.45
C ASN A 268 25.43 -38.37 5.85
N ILE A 269 25.38 -37.15 5.31
CA ILE A 269 26.54 -36.45 4.72
C ILE A 269 27.55 -36.08 5.82
N ILE A 270 27.11 -35.50 6.92
CA ILE A 270 27.97 -35.12 8.04
C ILE A 270 28.67 -36.34 8.64
N SER A 271 27.97 -37.45 8.79
CA SER A 271 28.57 -38.71 9.27
C SER A 271 29.63 -39.24 8.31
N ALA A 272 29.36 -39.24 7.00
CA ALA A 272 30.27 -39.81 6.00
C ALA A 272 31.51 -38.92 5.74
N PHE A 273 31.37 -37.60 5.73
CA PHE A 273 32.43 -36.65 5.34
C PHE A 273 33.28 -36.13 6.50
N LYS A 274 32.93 -36.45 7.76
CA LYS A 274 33.66 -35.98 8.93
C LYS A 274 35.13 -36.44 8.89
N GLY A 275 36.05 -35.48 8.88
CA GLY A 275 37.49 -35.74 8.86
C GLY A 275 38.04 -36.24 7.52
N ARG A 276 37.24 -36.18 6.44
CA ARG A 276 37.69 -36.58 5.09
C ARG A 276 38.11 -35.37 4.25
N PRO A 277 39.20 -35.48 3.46
CA PRO A 277 39.63 -34.41 2.56
C PRO A 277 38.64 -34.16 1.41
N GLY A 278 37.78 -35.13 1.07
CA GLY A 278 36.70 -34.93 0.11
C GLY A 278 35.69 -33.83 0.48
N ALA A 279 35.59 -33.43 1.75
CA ALA A 279 34.61 -32.45 2.23
C ALA A 279 34.79 -31.05 1.61
N GLU A 280 36.00 -30.66 1.23
CA GLU A 280 36.26 -29.37 0.56
C GLU A 280 35.70 -29.32 -0.87
N ARG A 281 35.41 -30.48 -1.46
CA ARG A 281 35.06 -30.62 -2.89
C ARG A 281 33.63 -31.10 -3.13
N LEU A 282 32.88 -31.40 -2.07
CA LEU A 282 31.42 -31.52 -2.14
C LEU A 282 30.82 -30.14 -1.83
N LEU A 283 30.15 -29.56 -2.82
CA LEU A 283 29.72 -28.17 -2.82
C LEU A 283 28.19 -28.05 -2.97
N PHE A 284 27.59 -27.05 -2.35
CA PHE A 284 26.17 -26.73 -2.48
C PHE A 284 25.95 -25.22 -2.37
N ALA A 285 24.89 -24.71 -2.99
CA ALA A 285 24.55 -23.28 -2.97
C ALA A 285 23.47 -22.99 -1.92
N THR A 286 23.66 -21.96 -1.10
CA THR A 286 22.69 -21.56 -0.06
C THR A 286 22.74 -20.06 0.19
N ASN A 287 21.60 -19.48 0.58
CA ASN A 287 21.51 -18.12 1.11
C ASN A 287 21.45 -18.08 2.63
N LEU A 288 21.44 -19.25 3.29
CA LEU A 288 21.44 -19.30 4.73
C LEU A 288 22.81 -18.87 5.26
N PRO A 289 22.85 -18.05 6.32
CA PRO A 289 24.07 -17.84 7.09
C PRO A 289 24.51 -19.14 7.79
N HIS A 290 25.75 -19.17 8.29
CA HIS A 290 26.31 -20.37 8.90
C HIS A 290 25.56 -20.79 10.16
N TRP A 291 24.74 -21.85 10.04
CA TRP A 291 23.80 -22.29 11.09
C TRP A 291 24.45 -22.73 12.40
N ALA A 292 25.73 -23.11 12.37
CA ALA A 292 26.48 -23.58 13.54
C ALA A 292 27.57 -22.59 14.01
N GLU A 293 27.57 -21.34 13.54
CA GLU A 293 28.58 -20.34 13.94
C GLU A 293 28.23 -19.71 15.30
N GLU A 294 28.99 -20.04 16.36
CA GLU A 294 28.67 -19.61 17.73
C GLU A 294 28.76 -18.08 17.94
N ASN A 295 29.72 -17.42 17.29
CA ASN A 295 29.89 -15.96 17.35
C ASN A 295 29.38 -15.30 16.05
N ALA A 296 28.23 -15.75 15.56
CA ALA A 296 27.69 -15.27 14.29
C ALA A 296 27.44 -13.75 14.31
N MET A 297 27.94 -13.08 13.28
CA MET A 297 27.58 -11.68 12.97
C MET A 297 26.11 -11.57 12.52
N SER A 298 25.58 -12.65 11.93
CA SER A 298 24.21 -12.73 11.44
C SER A 298 23.19 -12.55 12.57
N GLU A 299 22.23 -11.64 12.36
CA GLU A 299 21.12 -11.45 13.30
C GLU A 299 20.18 -12.65 13.34
N THR A 300 19.91 -13.25 12.18
CA THR A 300 19.10 -14.46 12.03
C THR A 300 19.69 -15.63 12.82
N VAL A 301 21.01 -15.89 12.69
CA VAL A 301 21.66 -17.00 13.43
C VAL A 301 21.65 -16.74 14.94
N ARG A 302 21.94 -15.52 15.38
CA ARG A 302 21.85 -15.16 16.81
C ARG A 302 20.43 -15.31 17.35
N GLY A 303 19.42 -14.99 16.54
CA GLY A 303 18.01 -15.25 16.86
C GLY A 303 17.73 -16.74 16.99
N PHE A 304 18.18 -17.52 16.01
CA PHE A 304 18.00 -18.96 15.97
C PHE A 304 18.65 -19.67 17.17
N HIS A 305 19.90 -19.35 17.53
CA HIS A 305 20.58 -19.96 18.68
C HIS A 305 19.93 -19.61 20.02
N ARG A 306 19.37 -18.39 20.15
CA ARG A 306 18.58 -18.02 21.34
C ARG A 306 17.28 -18.82 21.44
N ALA A 307 16.68 -19.12 20.29
CA ALA A 307 15.41 -19.81 20.20
C ALA A 307 15.56 -21.33 20.31
N VAL A 308 16.66 -21.88 19.78
CA VAL A 308 17.02 -23.29 19.77
C VAL A 308 18.40 -23.44 20.43
N PRO A 309 18.47 -23.49 21.78
CA PRO A 309 19.75 -23.55 22.50
C PRO A 309 20.45 -24.91 22.38
N ASP A 310 19.73 -25.96 21.98
CA ASP A 310 20.29 -27.29 21.77
C ASP A 310 21.10 -27.34 20.47
N LYS A 311 22.43 -27.39 20.61
CA LYS A 311 23.38 -27.45 19.48
C LYS A 311 23.16 -28.66 18.57
N SER A 312 22.60 -29.77 19.06
CA SER A 312 22.31 -30.95 18.23
C SER A 312 21.25 -30.67 17.16
N LYS A 313 20.45 -29.62 17.35
CA LYS A 313 19.39 -29.18 16.42
C LYS A 313 19.84 -28.08 15.47
N TRP A 314 21.10 -27.64 15.53
CA TRP A 314 21.66 -26.64 14.63
C TRP A 314 21.93 -27.24 13.25
N THR A 315 20.85 -27.40 12.50
CA THR A 315 20.83 -28.01 11.16
C THR A 315 20.36 -26.97 10.13
N PRO A 316 20.69 -27.15 8.83
CA PRO A 316 20.23 -26.25 7.78
C PRO A 316 18.69 -26.17 7.72
N LEU A 317 17.97 -27.28 7.90
CA LEU A 317 16.50 -27.28 7.88
C LEU A 317 15.89 -26.59 9.10
N ALA A 318 16.50 -26.71 10.29
CA ALA A 318 16.05 -25.98 11.47
C ALA A 318 16.25 -24.47 11.30
N LEU A 319 17.43 -24.03 10.82
CA LEU A 319 17.64 -22.62 10.52
C LEU A 319 16.68 -22.14 9.42
N LEU A 320 16.40 -22.96 8.40
CA LEU A 320 15.44 -22.63 7.35
C LEU A 320 14.03 -22.40 7.92
N GLY A 321 13.55 -23.30 8.78
CA GLY A 321 12.25 -23.15 9.44
C GLY A 321 12.18 -21.88 10.30
N PHE A 322 13.26 -21.56 11.01
CA PHE A 322 13.38 -20.32 11.76
C PHE A 322 13.35 -19.08 10.86
N ALA A 323 14.16 -19.05 9.80
CA ALA A 323 14.24 -17.94 8.87
C ALA A 323 12.90 -17.69 8.14
N THR A 324 12.23 -18.76 7.69
CA THR A 324 10.88 -18.70 7.12
C THR A 324 9.87 -18.13 8.12
N GLY A 325 9.92 -18.56 9.38
CA GLY A 325 9.07 -17.98 10.43
C GLY A 325 9.33 -16.48 10.67
N ARG A 326 10.59 -16.04 10.63
CA ARG A 326 10.96 -14.61 10.74
C ARG A 326 10.46 -13.80 9.55
N ALA A 327 10.59 -14.32 8.33
CA ALA A 327 10.04 -13.71 7.12
C ALA A 327 8.52 -13.49 7.24
N ILE A 328 7.79 -14.50 7.72
CA ILE A 328 6.34 -14.40 7.95
C ILE A 328 6.00 -13.41 9.06
N GLN A 329 6.71 -13.41 10.18
CA GLN A 329 6.48 -12.41 11.23
C GLN A 329 6.71 -10.98 10.74
N SER A 330 7.72 -10.76 9.89
CA SER A 330 7.98 -9.46 9.24
C SER A 330 6.79 -9.01 8.39
N LEU A 331 6.24 -9.92 7.57
CA LEU A 331 5.03 -9.67 6.77
C LEU A 331 3.82 -9.35 7.66
N LEU A 332 3.55 -10.19 8.65
CA LEU A 332 2.37 -10.05 9.52
C LEU A 332 2.36 -8.75 10.31
N SER A 333 3.52 -8.19 10.65
CA SER A 333 3.61 -6.90 11.35
C SER A 333 2.89 -5.76 10.61
N ARG A 334 2.73 -5.87 9.29
CA ARG A 334 2.14 -4.85 8.40
C ARG A 334 0.72 -5.20 7.92
N MET A 335 0.20 -6.37 8.29
CA MET A 335 -1.10 -6.86 7.80
C MET A 335 -2.22 -6.65 8.83
N GLY A 336 -3.31 -5.99 8.42
CA GLY A 336 -4.52 -5.84 9.23
C GLY A 336 -5.46 -7.06 9.16
N ASN A 337 -5.64 -7.61 7.95
CA ASN A 337 -6.38 -8.85 7.70
C ASN A 337 -5.42 -9.92 7.18
N VAL A 338 -5.66 -11.19 7.50
CA VAL A 338 -4.79 -12.32 7.14
C VAL A 338 -5.64 -13.45 6.53
N THR A 339 -5.53 -13.60 5.21
CA THR A 339 -6.12 -14.65 4.38
C THR A 339 -5.08 -15.09 3.34
N SER A 340 -5.29 -16.23 2.68
CA SER A 340 -4.43 -16.70 1.59
C SER A 340 -4.22 -15.62 0.52
N GLU A 341 -5.30 -14.96 0.11
CA GLU A 341 -5.28 -13.91 -0.90
C GLU A 341 -4.55 -12.64 -0.44
N THR A 342 -4.86 -12.15 0.77
CA THR A 342 -4.18 -10.95 1.29
C THR A 342 -2.70 -11.19 1.57
N LEU A 343 -2.32 -12.41 1.95
CA LEU A 343 -0.91 -12.82 2.07
C LEU A 343 -0.21 -12.80 0.71
N MET A 344 -0.80 -13.41 -0.33
CA MET A 344 -0.25 -13.38 -1.70
C MET A 344 -0.07 -11.94 -2.18
N ASN A 345 -1.13 -11.13 -2.11
CA ASN A 345 -1.10 -9.75 -2.57
C ASN A 345 -0.04 -8.93 -1.82
N SER A 346 0.12 -9.16 -0.49
CA SER A 346 1.14 -8.46 0.28
C SER A 346 2.56 -8.83 -0.13
N ILE A 347 2.83 -10.09 -0.51
CA ILE A 347 4.17 -10.53 -0.95
C ILE A 347 4.53 -9.87 -2.28
N PHE A 348 3.63 -9.90 -3.27
CA PHE A 348 3.86 -9.24 -4.56
C PHE A 348 3.96 -7.72 -4.44
N THR A 349 3.12 -7.09 -3.61
CA THR A 349 3.15 -5.62 -3.41
C THR A 349 4.47 -5.15 -2.79
N GLN A 350 5.05 -5.93 -1.87
CA GLN A 350 6.32 -5.54 -1.24
C GLN A 350 7.52 -5.78 -2.15
N SER A 351 7.38 -6.67 -3.14
CA SER A 351 8.41 -7.20 -4.04
C SER A 351 9.59 -7.88 -3.32
N VAL A 352 10.14 -7.31 -2.26
CA VAL A 352 11.25 -7.86 -1.48
C VAL A 352 10.82 -8.01 -0.02
N ILE A 353 10.99 -9.21 0.51
CA ILE A 353 10.78 -9.47 1.94
C ILE A 353 12.13 -9.33 2.64
N THR A 354 12.20 -8.46 3.64
CA THR A 354 13.37 -8.34 4.52
C THR A 354 13.01 -8.80 5.92
N ALA A 355 13.80 -9.70 6.48
CA ALA A 355 13.67 -10.17 7.84
C ALA A 355 15.05 -10.33 8.46
N ASP A 356 15.28 -9.61 9.57
CA ASP A 356 16.59 -9.51 10.20
C ASP A 356 17.64 -9.08 9.15
N ASP A 357 18.71 -9.87 8.98
CA ASP A 357 19.77 -9.66 7.99
C ASP A 357 19.54 -10.41 6.66
N MET A 358 18.39 -11.06 6.46
CA MET A 358 18.05 -11.81 5.26
C MET A 358 17.07 -11.07 4.35
N GLN A 359 17.22 -11.26 3.03
CA GLN A 359 16.34 -10.72 2.01
C GLN A 359 15.88 -11.80 1.02
N TYR A 360 14.62 -11.70 0.59
CA TYR A 360 13.96 -12.63 -0.32
C TYR A 360 13.27 -11.88 -1.46
N GLY A 361 13.20 -12.51 -2.64
CA GLY A 361 12.66 -11.91 -3.86
C GLY A 361 13.74 -11.29 -4.79
N PRO A 362 13.34 -10.53 -5.82
CA PRO A 362 12.02 -9.92 -5.95
C PRO A 362 10.91 -10.89 -6.35
N PHE A 363 9.69 -10.55 -5.93
CA PHE A 363 8.42 -11.15 -6.34
C PHE A 363 7.69 -10.13 -7.23
N ASN A 364 7.34 -10.49 -8.47
CA ASN A 364 6.63 -9.61 -9.39
C ASN A 364 5.69 -10.41 -10.31
N GLU A 365 4.66 -9.75 -10.83
CA GLU A 365 3.68 -10.29 -11.78
C GLU A 365 3.94 -9.81 -13.22
N GLU A 366 4.90 -8.90 -13.41
CA GLU A 366 5.30 -8.38 -14.71
C GLU A 366 6.70 -8.88 -15.08
N CYS A 367 6.84 -9.44 -16.28
CA CYS A 367 8.12 -9.85 -16.85
C CYS A 367 8.52 -8.77 -17.84
N ASP A 368 9.57 -8.03 -17.50
CA ASP A 368 10.28 -7.29 -18.52
C ASP A 368 10.88 -8.29 -19.52
N THR A 369 10.84 -7.95 -20.81
CA THR A 369 11.38 -8.75 -21.92
C THR A 369 12.88 -9.03 -21.82
N TRP A 370 13.56 -8.46 -20.82
CA TRP A 370 14.98 -8.62 -20.53
C TRP A 370 15.30 -9.69 -19.48
N ASP A 371 14.29 -10.22 -18.79
CA ASP A 371 14.52 -11.07 -17.62
C ASP A 371 14.79 -12.53 -18.02
N VAL A 372 15.69 -13.27 -17.34
CA VAL A 372 16.04 -14.66 -17.72
C VAL A 372 14.82 -15.59 -17.60
N ALA A 373 13.78 -15.18 -16.86
CA ALA A 373 12.47 -15.82 -16.87
C ALA A 373 11.86 -15.94 -18.28
N SER A 374 12.07 -14.94 -19.15
CA SER A 374 11.64 -14.97 -20.56
C SER A 374 12.40 -16.03 -21.39
N TYR A 375 13.70 -16.26 -21.11
CA TYR A 375 14.51 -17.30 -21.76
C TYR A 375 14.05 -18.73 -21.44
N PHE A 376 13.45 -18.94 -20.27
CA PHE A 376 12.92 -20.24 -19.87
C PHE A 376 11.53 -20.55 -20.42
N ASN A 377 10.88 -19.62 -21.14
CA ASN A 377 9.59 -19.82 -21.82
C ASN A 377 8.50 -20.36 -20.86
N MET A 378 8.39 -19.73 -19.68
CA MET A 378 7.38 -20.08 -18.68
C MET A 378 6.04 -19.43 -19.06
N GLU A 379 5.00 -20.25 -19.23
CA GLU A 379 3.66 -19.85 -19.70
C GLU A 379 2.91 -18.90 -18.76
N ASP A 380 3.34 -18.79 -17.50
CA ASP A 380 2.86 -17.83 -16.51
C ASP A 380 3.99 -16.87 -16.11
N CYS A 381 3.79 -15.59 -16.42
CA CYS A 381 4.78 -14.54 -16.20
C CYS A 381 4.83 -14.13 -14.72
N ILE A 382 5.54 -14.92 -13.90
CA ILE A 382 5.71 -14.69 -12.46
C ILE A 382 7.19 -14.66 -12.12
N VAL A 383 7.65 -13.50 -11.67
CA VAL A 383 8.98 -13.31 -11.10
C VAL A 383 8.93 -13.74 -9.64
N ASN A 384 9.75 -14.72 -9.29
CA ASN A 384 9.83 -15.28 -7.95
C ASN A 384 11.28 -15.68 -7.71
N TYR A 385 12.12 -14.67 -7.47
CA TYR A 385 13.57 -14.83 -7.40
C TYR A 385 14.07 -15.32 -6.04
N GLY A 386 13.28 -16.15 -5.35
CA GLY A 386 13.77 -16.97 -4.26
C GLY A 386 14.60 -16.19 -3.24
N ALA A 387 15.82 -16.68 -3.04
CA ALA A 387 16.81 -16.11 -2.16
C ALA A 387 17.68 -15.02 -2.80
N ARG A 388 18.00 -13.96 -2.04
CA ARG A 388 19.09 -13.04 -2.37
C ARG A 388 20.42 -13.49 -1.74
N SER A 389 21.53 -13.04 -2.33
CA SER A 389 22.88 -13.29 -1.83
C SER A 389 23.22 -14.78 -1.69
N THR A 390 22.90 -15.58 -2.72
CA THR A 390 23.25 -17.00 -2.73
C THR A 390 24.78 -17.16 -2.77
N SER A 391 25.29 -17.97 -1.86
CA SER A 391 26.72 -18.28 -1.71
C SER A 391 26.97 -19.76 -1.98
N LEU A 392 28.18 -20.10 -2.43
CA LEU A 392 28.57 -21.48 -2.71
C LEU A 392 29.47 -22.00 -1.59
N TRP A 393 29.04 -23.05 -0.89
CA TRP A 393 29.74 -23.61 0.26
C TRP A 393 30.31 -24.97 -0.05
N SER A 394 31.40 -25.31 0.64
CA SER A 394 31.89 -26.67 0.76
C SER A 394 31.35 -27.32 2.03
N VAL A 395 31.25 -28.66 2.03
CA VAL A 395 30.92 -29.41 3.25
C VAL A 395 31.98 -29.22 4.33
N ALA A 396 33.24 -28.93 3.98
CA ALA A 396 34.27 -28.55 4.95
C ALA A 396 33.89 -27.31 5.78
N ARG A 397 33.28 -26.29 5.15
CA ARG A 397 32.78 -25.10 5.85
C ARG A 397 31.71 -25.43 6.89
N VAL A 398 30.88 -26.45 6.65
CA VAL A 398 29.85 -26.88 7.61
C VAL A 398 30.46 -27.36 8.93
N PHE A 399 31.65 -27.96 8.88
CA PHE A 399 32.38 -28.39 10.06
C PHE A 399 33.17 -27.26 10.73
N ASP A 400 33.64 -26.30 9.94
CA ASP A 400 34.47 -25.18 10.40
C ASP A 400 34.01 -23.86 9.76
N PRO A 401 33.35 -22.97 10.53
CA PRO A 401 32.85 -21.68 10.02
C PRO A 401 33.96 -20.75 9.53
N THR A 402 35.23 -20.99 9.91
CA THR A 402 36.38 -20.19 9.47
C THR A 402 36.78 -20.45 8.03
N VAL A 403 36.40 -21.61 7.47
CA VAL A 403 36.65 -21.94 6.05
C VAL A 403 35.76 -21.03 5.18
N PRO A 404 36.32 -20.11 4.36
CA PRO A 404 35.52 -19.16 3.61
C PRO A 404 34.62 -19.85 2.57
N PRO A 405 33.50 -19.23 2.16
CA PRO A 405 32.69 -19.74 1.06
C PRO A 405 33.53 -19.79 -0.23
N VAL A 406 33.27 -20.79 -1.07
CA VAL A 406 33.95 -20.97 -2.37
C VAL A 406 33.61 -19.83 -3.34
N LEU A 407 32.42 -19.27 -3.20
CA LEU A 407 31.99 -18.03 -3.85
C LEU A 407 31.20 -17.20 -2.83
N THR A 408 31.70 -15.99 -2.54
CA THR A 408 31.01 -15.01 -1.69
C THR A 408 30.02 -14.22 -2.55
N GLU A 409 28.78 -14.13 -2.08
CA GLU A 409 27.70 -13.27 -2.61
C GLU A 409 27.63 -13.18 -4.14
N ALA A 410 26.99 -14.17 -4.77
CA ALA A 410 26.40 -13.88 -6.06
C ALA A 410 25.16 -13.01 -5.80
N VAL A 411 25.32 -11.68 -5.85
CA VAL A 411 24.19 -10.78 -6.11
C VAL A 411 23.73 -11.05 -7.54
N LEU A 412 23.07 -12.18 -7.73
CA LEU A 412 22.25 -12.45 -8.89
C LEU A 412 20.93 -11.70 -8.65
N SER A 413 20.97 -10.36 -8.67
CA SER A 413 19.83 -9.67 -9.26
C SER A 413 19.93 -10.00 -10.74
N LEU A 414 18.94 -10.72 -11.26
CA LEU A 414 18.94 -11.05 -12.69
C LEU A 414 18.89 -9.79 -13.57
N GLU A 415 18.58 -8.62 -12.99
CA GLU A 415 18.78 -7.29 -13.61
C GLU A 415 20.23 -7.01 -14.05
N ASN A 416 21.24 -7.64 -13.43
CA ASN A 416 22.66 -7.33 -13.69
C ASN A 416 23.35 -8.28 -14.68
N PHE A 417 22.61 -9.16 -15.37
CA PHE A 417 23.18 -9.94 -16.47
C PHE A 417 23.17 -9.13 -17.77
N ASP A 418 24.22 -8.33 -17.95
CA ASP A 418 24.56 -7.74 -19.24
C ASP A 418 25.25 -8.84 -20.09
N LEU A 419 24.45 -9.61 -20.84
CA LEU A 419 24.90 -10.72 -21.68
C LEU A 419 25.76 -10.27 -22.88
N ASN A 420 26.08 -8.98 -22.99
CA ASN A 420 26.96 -8.43 -24.03
C ASN A 420 28.38 -8.10 -23.54
N ALA A 421 28.71 -8.34 -22.26
CA ALA A 421 30.01 -7.92 -21.71
C ALA A 421 31.19 -8.89 -21.96
N TYR A 422 30.97 -10.03 -22.61
CA TYR A 422 32.03 -10.96 -23.00
C TYR A 422 31.82 -11.51 -24.41
N ASP A 423 31.96 -10.65 -25.40
CA ASP A 423 32.51 -11.07 -26.69
C ASP A 423 33.57 -10.07 -27.17
N LEU A 424 34.71 -10.08 -26.48
CA LEU A 424 35.94 -9.45 -26.94
C LEU A 424 37.10 -10.44 -26.81
N SER A 425 36.94 -11.60 -27.45
CA SER A 425 38.08 -12.41 -27.88
C SER A 425 38.06 -12.55 -29.41
N GLY A 426 38.51 -11.50 -30.10
CA GLY A 426 38.52 -11.46 -31.55
C GLY A 426 39.17 -10.19 -32.11
N TRP A 427 40.47 -10.05 -31.86
CA TRP A 427 41.40 -9.19 -32.60
C TRP A 427 41.07 -9.04 -34.11
N LYS A 428 41.23 -7.81 -34.65
CA LYS A 428 41.06 -7.29 -36.05
C LYS A 428 39.67 -6.66 -36.28
N LEU A 429 39.45 -5.36 -36.58
CA LEU A 429 40.25 -4.29 -37.20
C LEU A 429 39.84 -2.92 -36.63
N ALA A 430 40.83 -2.09 -36.36
CA ALA A 430 40.65 -0.68 -36.04
C ALA A 430 40.31 0.16 -37.29
N VAL A 431 39.56 1.26 -37.08
CA VAL A 431 39.74 2.63 -37.64
C VAL A 431 38.45 3.41 -38.01
N VAL A 432 37.22 2.86 -38.03
CA VAL A 432 36.03 3.67 -38.48
C VAL A 432 34.89 3.85 -37.45
N GLY A 433 34.98 3.29 -36.24
CA GLY A 433 33.83 3.20 -35.32
C GLY A 433 33.63 4.30 -34.26
N SER A 434 34.44 5.37 -34.19
CA SER A 434 34.36 6.31 -33.05
C SER A 434 33.23 7.35 -33.12
N VAL A 435 32.68 7.62 -34.30
CA VAL A 435 31.58 8.59 -34.48
C VAL A 435 30.19 8.05 -34.10
N PRO A 436 29.78 6.81 -34.47
CA PRO A 436 28.44 6.33 -34.15
C PRO A 436 28.24 6.02 -32.66
N LEU A 437 29.30 5.65 -31.93
CA LEU A 437 29.22 5.34 -30.49
C LEU A 437 28.93 6.59 -29.65
N ILE A 438 29.51 7.74 -30.03
CA ILE A 438 29.26 9.02 -29.36
C ILE A 438 27.84 9.53 -29.65
N LEU A 439 27.34 9.34 -30.88
CA LEU A 439 25.97 9.71 -31.24
C LEU A 439 24.91 8.87 -30.53
N ILE A 440 25.16 7.56 -30.35
CA ILE A 440 24.26 6.66 -29.62
C ILE A 440 24.23 7.00 -28.12
N LEU A 441 25.39 7.30 -27.52
CA LEU A 441 25.44 7.75 -26.12
C LEU A 441 24.73 9.09 -25.90
N LEU A 442 24.85 10.02 -26.84
CA LEU A 442 24.08 11.28 -26.83
C LEU A 442 22.57 11.04 -26.98
N PHE A 443 22.17 10.08 -27.82
CA PHE A 443 20.77 9.73 -28.00
C PHE A 443 20.16 9.06 -26.76
N ILE A 444 20.89 8.15 -26.11
CA ILE A 444 20.45 7.52 -24.85
C ILE A 444 20.38 8.56 -23.73
N ALA A 445 21.36 9.46 -23.62
CA ALA A 445 21.30 10.55 -22.65
C ALA A 445 20.11 11.48 -22.92
N LEU A 446 19.82 11.80 -24.18
CA LEU A 446 18.64 12.57 -24.58
C LEU A 446 17.35 11.84 -24.21
N LEU A 447 17.28 10.52 -24.43
CA LEU A 447 16.11 9.70 -24.14
C LEU A 447 15.84 9.59 -22.64
N VAL A 448 16.89 9.43 -21.82
CA VAL A 448 16.79 9.45 -20.35
C VAL A 448 16.34 10.82 -19.84
N VAL A 449 16.86 11.90 -20.42
CA VAL A 449 16.39 13.26 -20.12
C VAL A 449 14.94 13.45 -20.53
N LEU A 450 14.54 12.93 -21.70
CA LEU A 450 13.17 13.03 -22.23
C LEU A 450 12.17 12.25 -21.37
N VAL A 451 12.51 11.03 -20.96
CA VAL A 451 11.70 10.21 -20.05
C VAL A 451 11.58 10.89 -18.68
N ARG A 452 12.68 11.44 -18.13
CA ARG A 452 12.62 12.24 -16.91
C ARG A 452 11.83 13.54 -17.06
N PHE A 453 11.73 14.09 -18.26
CA PHE A 453 10.95 15.30 -18.52
C PHE A 453 9.45 14.99 -18.68
N ILE A 454 9.11 13.83 -19.26
CA ILE A 454 7.72 13.40 -19.51
C ILE A 454 7.06 12.83 -18.24
N PHE A 455 7.80 12.13 -17.39
CA PHE A 455 7.25 11.45 -16.20
C PHE A 455 7.51 12.19 -14.87
N ARG A 456 7.63 13.53 -14.88
CA ARG A 456 7.70 14.30 -13.62
C ARG A 456 6.31 14.43 -13.00
N ASP A 457 6.19 13.97 -11.75
CA ASP A 457 4.99 14.13 -10.94
C ASP A 457 4.87 15.58 -10.44
N SER A 458 3.67 16.15 -10.53
CA SER A 458 3.30 17.43 -9.94
C SER A 458 3.53 17.50 -8.41
N ARG A 459 3.53 16.34 -7.73
CA ARG A 459 3.85 16.19 -6.30
C ARG A 459 5.31 15.76 -6.05
N ASP A 460 6.21 15.99 -7.00
CA ASP A 460 7.64 15.70 -6.82
C ASP A 460 8.25 16.55 -5.69
N ASN A 461 8.61 15.87 -4.60
CA ASN A 461 9.24 16.47 -3.43
C ASN A 461 10.58 17.15 -3.72
N HIS A 462 11.23 16.90 -4.86
CA HIS A 462 12.41 17.66 -5.27
C HIS A 462 12.08 19.12 -5.62
N CYS A 463 10.83 19.43 -5.98
CA CYS A 463 10.37 20.78 -6.32
C CYS A 463 9.84 21.57 -5.10
N ALA A 464 9.43 20.89 -4.03
CA ALA A 464 8.91 21.51 -2.81
C ALA A 464 9.93 22.48 -2.17
N PRO A 465 9.55 23.73 -1.84
CA PRO A 465 10.31 24.58 -0.91
C PRO A 465 10.44 23.92 0.48
N LYS A 466 11.68 23.74 0.97
CA LYS A 466 11.96 22.99 2.23
C LYS A 466 12.61 23.83 3.31
N GLU A 467 13.33 24.89 2.93
CA GLU A 467 14.11 25.71 3.85
C GLU A 467 13.21 26.70 4.58
N PRO A 468 13.07 26.63 5.93
CA PRO A 468 12.20 27.53 6.68
C PRO A 468 12.65 28.99 6.67
N SER A 469 13.94 29.24 6.36
CA SER A 469 14.52 30.58 6.25
C SER A 469 14.21 31.29 4.94
N ASP A 470 13.80 30.54 3.91
CA ASP A 470 13.64 31.07 2.57
C ASP A 470 12.16 31.42 2.31
N PRO A 471 11.86 32.57 1.69
CA PRO A 471 10.50 32.90 1.32
C PRO A 471 9.92 31.89 0.34
N VAL A 472 8.69 31.44 0.61
CA VAL A 472 7.91 30.58 -0.27
C VAL A 472 6.89 31.42 -1.01
N THR A 473 6.75 31.21 -2.32
CA THR A 473 5.65 31.80 -3.09
C THR A 473 4.53 30.79 -3.21
N LEU A 474 3.38 31.11 -2.64
CA LEU A 474 2.17 30.29 -2.67
C LEU A 474 1.18 30.85 -3.68
N ILE A 475 0.59 29.94 -4.46
CA ILE A 475 -0.51 30.21 -5.37
C ILE A 475 -1.72 29.44 -4.86
N PHE A 476 -2.84 30.13 -4.75
CA PHE A 476 -4.15 29.50 -4.62
C PHE A 476 -4.94 29.72 -5.90
N THR A 477 -5.66 28.69 -6.33
CA THR A 477 -6.60 28.77 -7.45
C THR A 477 -7.94 28.19 -7.04
N ASP A 478 -9.00 28.65 -7.70
CA ASP A 478 -10.34 28.08 -7.56
C ASP A 478 -11.19 28.43 -8.79
N ILE A 479 -12.22 27.65 -9.10
CA ILE A 479 -13.13 27.95 -10.21
C ILE A 479 -14.19 28.95 -9.74
N GLU A 480 -14.47 29.95 -10.56
CA GLU A 480 -15.57 30.88 -10.30
C GLU A 480 -16.92 30.21 -10.42
N SER A 481 -17.77 30.41 -9.41
CA SER A 481 -19.16 29.93 -9.43
C SER A 481 -19.29 28.41 -9.67
N SER A 482 -18.31 27.61 -9.23
CA SER A 482 -18.29 26.17 -9.48
C SER A 482 -19.52 25.45 -8.96
N THR A 483 -20.02 25.79 -7.77
CA THR A 483 -21.27 25.23 -7.23
C THR A 483 -22.49 25.50 -8.13
N ALA A 484 -22.59 26.70 -8.72
CA ALA A 484 -23.66 27.04 -9.64
C ALA A 484 -23.52 26.28 -10.98
N LEU A 485 -22.29 26.13 -11.48
CA LEU A 485 -22.02 25.31 -12.67
C LEU A 485 -22.31 23.83 -12.44
N TRP A 486 -22.00 23.29 -11.26
CA TRP A 486 -22.37 21.93 -10.86
C TRP A 486 -23.89 21.72 -10.79
N ALA A 487 -24.63 22.74 -10.37
CA ALA A 487 -26.09 22.70 -10.34
C ALA A 487 -26.73 22.80 -11.73
N ALA A 488 -26.13 23.61 -12.62
CA ALA A 488 -26.64 23.83 -13.98
C ALA A 488 -26.25 22.70 -14.96
N HIS A 489 -25.02 22.20 -14.87
CA HIS A 489 -24.43 21.25 -15.83
C HIS A 489 -23.73 20.07 -15.11
N PRO A 490 -24.45 19.25 -14.33
CA PRO A 490 -23.86 18.14 -13.59
C PRO A 490 -23.19 17.08 -14.50
N GLU A 491 -23.57 17.00 -15.76
CA GLU A 491 -23.01 16.09 -16.76
C GLU A 491 -21.72 16.61 -17.43
N LEU A 492 -21.52 17.93 -17.52
CA LEU A 492 -20.32 18.52 -18.17
C LEU A 492 -19.20 18.79 -17.17
N MET A 493 -19.55 19.08 -15.92
CA MET A 493 -18.58 19.47 -14.89
C MET A 493 -17.54 18.41 -14.53
N PRO A 494 -17.82 17.09 -14.49
CA PRO A 494 -16.80 16.08 -14.22
C PRO A 494 -15.63 16.15 -15.22
N ASP A 495 -15.94 16.16 -16.52
CA ASP A 495 -14.93 16.20 -17.59
C ASP A 495 -14.21 17.55 -17.64
N ALA A 496 -14.93 18.65 -17.41
CA ALA A 496 -14.34 19.98 -17.38
C ALA A 496 -13.38 20.16 -16.18
N VAL A 497 -13.72 19.64 -15.00
CA VAL A 497 -12.86 19.72 -13.81
C VAL A 497 -11.63 18.82 -13.97
N GLU A 498 -11.78 17.65 -14.58
CA GLU A 498 -10.64 16.76 -14.91
C GLU A 498 -9.68 17.44 -15.89
N ALA A 499 -10.19 18.04 -16.98
CA ALA A 499 -9.36 18.83 -17.90
C ALA A 499 -8.68 20.01 -17.19
N HIS A 500 -9.39 20.70 -16.29
CA HIS A 500 -8.81 21.75 -15.45
C HIS A 500 -7.65 21.23 -14.58
N HIS A 501 -7.80 20.07 -13.92
CA HIS A 501 -6.73 19.45 -13.12
C HIS A 501 -5.52 19.10 -13.98
N GLN A 502 -5.72 18.50 -15.15
CA GLN A 502 -4.64 18.10 -16.06
C GLN A 502 -3.85 19.31 -16.56
N LEU A 503 -4.52 20.38 -16.97
CA LEU A 503 -3.89 21.62 -17.43
C LEU A 503 -3.05 22.24 -16.30
N ILE A 504 -3.59 22.37 -15.09
CA ILE A 504 -2.85 22.94 -13.95
C ILE A 504 -1.64 22.08 -13.58
N ARG A 505 -1.80 20.76 -13.46
CA ARG A 505 -0.68 19.86 -13.13
C ARG A 505 0.43 19.90 -14.19
N SER A 506 0.09 20.01 -15.47
CA SER A 506 1.07 20.17 -16.55
C SER A 506 1.91 21.45 -16.39
N LEU A 507 1.28 22.55 -15.95
CA LEU A 507 1.96 23.82 -15.71
C LEU A 507 2.80 23.78 -14.43
N ILE A 508 2.34 23.11 -13.37
CA ILE A 508 3.12 22.88 -12.14
C ILE A 508 4.45 22.20 -12.48
N VAL A 509 4.40 21.13 -13.28
CA VAL A 509 5.60 20.40 -13.73
C VAL A 509 6.49 21.27 -14.61
N ARG A 510 5.90 21.98 -15.59
CA ARG A 510 6.63 22.86 -16.53
C ARG A 510 7.43 23.96 -15.83
N TYR A 511 6.85 24.56 -14.79
CA TYR A 511 7.47 25.64 -14.03
C TYR A 511 8.28 25.17 -12.82
N GLY A 512 8.36 23.86 -12.58
CA GLY A 512 9.09 23.29 -11.44
C GLY A 512 8.52 23.72 -10.09
N CYS A 513 7.20 23.96 -10.04
CA CYS A 513 6.48 24.20 -8.79
C CYS A 513 6.02 22.88 -8.18
N TYR A 514 5.39 22.95 -7.02
CA TYR A 514 4.97 21.79 -6.23
C TYR A 514 3.48 21.86 -5.90
N GLU A 515 2.73 20.82 -6.26
CA GLU A 515 1.34 20.66 -5.82
C GLU A 515 1.31 20.29 -4.33
N VAL A 516 0.81 21.18 -3.48
CA VAL A 516 0.66 20.92 -2.04
C VAL A 516 -0.53 20.00 -1.81
N LYS A 517 -1.71 20.47 -2.23
CA LYS A 517 -2.97 19.76 -2.11
C LYS A 517 -4.02 20.36 -3.04
N THR A 518 -5.01 19.52 -3.33
CA THR A 518 -6.19 19.86 -4.09
C THR A 518 -7.42 19.59 -3.21
N VAL A 519 -8.33 20.56 -3.10
CA VAL A 519 -9.58 20.43 -2.33
C VAL A 519 -10.73 20.78 -3.27
N GLY A 520 -11.40 19.76 -3.80
CA GLY A 520 -12.38 19.94 -4.88
C GLY A 520 -11.69 20.44 -6.15
N ASP A 521 -12.08 21.63 -6.58
CA ASP A 521 -11.54 22.40 -7.70
C ASP A 521 -10.45 23.40 -7.30
N SER A 522 -10.17 23.57 -6.00
CA SER A 522 -9.14 24.49 -5.52
C SER A 522 -7.76 23.82 -5.45
N PHE A 523 -6.74 24.48 -6.01
CA PHE A 523 -5.35 24.07 -5.88
C PHE A 523 -4.59 24.99 -4.92
N MET A 524 -3.73 24.37 -4.11
CA MET A 524 -2.66 25.05 -3.40
C MET A 524 -1.32 24.60 -3.99
N ILE A 525 -0.55 25.57 -4.53
CA ILE A 525 0.72 25.33 -5.22
C ILE A 525 1.82 26.13 -4.52
N ALA A 526 2.98 25.52 -4.32
CA ALA A 526 4.16 26.15 -3.76
C ALA A 526 5.29 26.23 -4.78
N CYS A 527 5.89 27.41 -4.94
CA CYS A 527 7.00 27.66 -5.84
C CYS A 527 8.19 28.27 -5.07
N ARG A 528 9.40 27.82 -5.39
CA ARG A 528 10.64 28.41 -4.86
C ARG A 528 10.96 29.77 -5.48
N SER A 529 10.62 29.94 -6.77
CA SER A 529 10.83 31.18 -7.51
C SER A 529 9.53 31.99 -7.60
N PRO A 530 9.52 33.27 -7.20
CA PRO A 530 8.39 34.16 -7.42
C PRO A 530 8.06 34.33 -8.90
N LEU A 531 9.07 34.42 -9.78
CA LEU A 531 8.84 34.55 -11.23
C LEU A 531 8.13 33.32 -11.79
N ALA A 532 8.57 32.11 -11.41
CA ALA A 532 7.96 30.88 -11.88
C ALA A 532 6.48 30.81 -11.50
N ALA A 533 6.12 31.28 -10.30
CA ALA A 533 4.73 31.34 -9.85
C ALA A 533 3.88 32.29 -10.70
N VAL A 534 4.42 33.47 -11.03
CA VAL A 534 3.74 34.47 -11.86
C VAL A 534 3.58 33.98 -13.31
N GLN A 535 4.60 33.33 -13.86
CA GLN A 535 4.54 32.74 -15.20
C GLN A 535 3.54 31.58 -15.26
N LEU A 536 3.52 30.70 -14.26
CA LEU A 536 2.54 29.63 -14.13
C LEU A 536 1.12 30.19 -14.14
N ALA A 537 0.83 31.18 -13.31
CA ALA A 537 -0.49 31.79 -13.26
C ALA A 537 -0.87 32.51 -14.57
N GLY A 538 0.09 33.15 -15.24
CA GLY A 538 -0.13 33.78 -16.53
C GLY A 538 -0.45 32.77 -17.63
N ASP A 539 0.31 31.69 -17.72
CA ASP A 539 0.09 30.60 -18.67
C ASP A 539 -1.19 29.82 -18.36
N LEU A 540 -1.55 29.65 -17.09
CA LEU A 540 -2.83 29.05 -16.69
C LEU A 540 -3.99 29.76 -17.37
N GLN A 541 -4.05 31.10 -17.29
CA GLN A 541 -5.12 31.87 -17.91
C GLN A 541 -5.18 31.73 -19.44
N ARG A 542 -4.01 31.64 -20.11
CA ARG A 542 -3.92 31.49 -21.57
C ARG A 542 -4.25 30.06 -22.03
N CYS A 543 -3.76 29.06 -21.31
CA CYS A 543 -4.04 27.66 -21.60
C CYS A 543 -5.53 27.37 -21.48
N PHE A 544 -6.20 27.89 -20.44
CA PHE A 544 -7.64 27.75 -20.26
C PHE A 544 -8.44 28.46 -21.36
N LEU A 545 -7.98 29.64 -21.80
CA LEU A 545 -8.58 30.36 -22.93
C LEU A 545 -8.46 29.59 -24.25
N HIS A 546 -7.31 28.96 -24.51
CA HIS A 546 -7.06 28.23 -25.76
C HIS A 546 -7.52 26.76 -25.74
N HIS A 547 -7.96 26.25 -24.60
CA HIS A 547 -8.44 24.87 -24.49
C HIS A 547 -9.79 24.70 -25.19
N ASP A 548 -9.95 23.61 -25.93
CA ASP A 548 -11.23 23.25 -26.51
C ASP A 548 -12.06 22.49 -25.47
N TRP A 549 -13.00 23.22 -24.84
CA TRP A 549 -13.89 22.66 -23.83
C TRP A 549 -15.01 21.79 -24.42
N GLY A 550 -15.15 21.71 -25.75
CA GLY A 550 -16.17 20.92 -26.43
C GLY A 550 -17.61 21.40 -26.21
N THR A 551 -17.80 22.54 -25.52
CA THR A 551 -19.11 23.11 -25.17
C THR A 551 -19.01 24.63 -25.01
N THR A 552 -20.10 25.33 -25.30
CA THR A 552 -20.27 26.76 -24.95
C THR A 552 -21.14 26.97 -23.72
N ALA A 553 -21.74 25.90 -23.19
CA ALA A 553 -22.71 25.98 -22.10
C ALA A 553 -22.12 26.61 -20.82
N LEU A 554 -20.83 26.37 -20.57
CA LEU A 554 -20.10 26.99 -19.45
C LEU A 554 -20.02 28.53 -19.62
N ASP A 555 -19.66 29.00 -20.81
CA ASP A 555 -19.60 30.43 -21.13
C ASP A 555 -20.98 31.09 -21.08
N ASP A 556 -22.00 30.39 -21.58
CA ASP A 556 -23.39 30.83 -21.55
C ASP A 556 -23.85 31.07 -20.10
N SER A 557 -23.59 30.11 -19.20
CA SER A 557 -23.92 30.25 -17.77
C SER A 557 -23.18 31.40 -17.09
N TYR A 558 -21.89 31.60 -17.36
CA TYR A 558 -21.19 32.76 -16.78
C TYR A 558 -21.80 34.09 -17.22
N ARG A 559 -22.21 34.21 -18.49
CA ARG A 559 -22.87 35.42 -18.98
C ARG A 559 -24.24 35.62 -18.34
N GLU A 560 -25.01 34.55 -18.18
CA GLU A 560 -26.29 34.59 -17.46
C GLU A 560 -26.12 35.03 -16.00
N PHE A 561 -25.11 34.50 -15.30
CA PHE A 561 -24.82 34.90 -13.92
C PHE A 561 -24.45 36.39 -13.82
N GLU A 562 -23.69 36.92 -14.78
CA GLU A 562 -23.38 38.35 -14.82
C GLU A 562 -24.62 39.22 -15.08
N LEU A 563 -25.53 38.78 -15.96
CA LEU A 563 -26.77 39.49 -16.25
C LEU A 563 -27.70 39.50 -15.04
N GLN A 564 -27.89 38.34 -14.39
CA GLN A 564 -28.67 38.23 -13.16
C GLN A 564 -28.11 39.14 -12.06
N LYS A 565 -26.78 39.16 -11.90
CA LYS A 565 -26.15 40.04 -10.91
C LYS A 565 -26.33 41.53 -11.23
N ALA A 566 -26.38 41.92 -12.50
CA ALA A 566 -26.66 43.30 -12.90
C ALA A 566 -28.12 43.72 -12.72
N GLU A 567 -29.05 42.76 -12.70
CA GLU A 567 -30.45 43.02 -12.33
C GLU A 567 -30.58 43.26 -10.82
N GLU A 568 -29.78 42.55 -10.01
CA GLU A 568 -29.77 42.67 -8.55
C GLU A 568 -29.00 43.91 -8.05
N ASP A 569 -27.86 44.23 -8.67
CA ASP A 569 -26.97 45.33 -8.28
C ASP A 569 -26.81 46.35 -9.43
N VAL A 570 -27.39 47.53 -9.24
CA VAL A 570 -27.37 48.63 -10.21
C VAL A 570 -25.96 49.20 -10.44
N GLU A 571 -25.04 49.06 -9.47
CA GLU A 571 -23.65 49.51 -9.60
C GLU A 571 -22.80 48.46 -10.36
N TYR A 572 -23.23 47.20 -10.37
CA TYR A 572 -22.57 46.13 -11.08
C TYR A 572 -22.77 46.24 -12.60
N LYS A 573 -21.67 46.29 -13.34
CA LYS A 573 -21.67 46.26 -14.81
C LYS A 573 -21.11 44.93 -15.29
N PRO A 574 -21.86 44.14 -16.08
CA PRO A 574 -21.40 42.87 -16.63
C PRO A 574 -20.09 43.05 -17.41
N PRO A 575 -18.96 42.46 -16.96
CA PRO A 575 -17.69 42.64 -17.64
C PRO A 575 -17.63 41.92 -18.99
N THR A 576 -18.41 40.85 -19.19
CA THR A 576 -18.31 39.98 -20.36
C THR A 576 -19.64 39.73 -21.09
N ALA A 577 -20.78 39.77 -20.38
CA ALA A 577 -22.06 39.35 -20.95
C ALA A 577 -22.53 40.16 -22.18
N HIS A 578 -22.15 41.43 -22.28
CA HIS A 578 -22.52 42.31 -23.40
C HIS A 578 -21.44 42.44 -24.48
N LEU A 579 -20.38 41.63 -24.43
CA LEU A 579 -19.36 41.64 -25.48
C LEU A 579 -19.88 40.97 -26.74
N ASP A 580 -19.49 41.52 -27.90
CA ASP A 580 -19.74 40.87 -29.19
C ASP A 580 -19.15 39.45 -29.19
N PRO A 581 -19.83 38.44 -29.77
CA PRO A 581 -19.38 37.04 -29.71
C PRO A 581 -17.94 36.81 -30.19
N CYS A 582 -17.49 37.55 -31.21
CA CYS A 582 -16.11 37.49 -31.70
C CYS A 582 -15.12 38.00 -30.65
N VAL A 583 -15.43 39.13 -30.00
CA VAL A 583 -14.57 39.74 -28.97
C VAL A 583 -14.57 38.89 -27.70
N TYR A 584 -15.72 38.28 -27.36
CA TYR A 584 -15.82 37.37 -26.22
C TYR A 584 -14.87 36.18 -26.39
N ARG A 585 -14.88 35.50 -27.54
CA ARG A 585 -14.05 34.30 -27.79
C ARG A 585 -12.54 34.57 -27.80
N GLU A 586 -12.12 35.81 -28.11
CA GLU A 586 -10.71 36.21 -28.01
C GLU A 586 -10.24 36.39 -26.56
N LEU A 587 -11.17 36.62 -25.63
CA LEU A 587 -10.86 36.96 -24.24
C LEU A 587 -11.30 35.89 -23.23
N TRP A 588 -12.36 35.14 -23.50
CA TRP A 588 -13.03 34.24 -22.57
C TRP A 588 -13.47 32.95 -23.27
N ASN A 589 -13.26 31.83 -22.58
CA ASN A 589 -13.62 30.49 -23.04
C ASN A 589 -13.59 29.53 -21.84
N GLY A 590 -14.66 28.76 -21.63
CA GLY A 590 -14.77 27.68 -20.64
C GLY A 590 -14.63 28.12 -19.18
N LEU A 591 -13.95 27.28 -18.38
CA LEU A 591 -13.85 27.48 -16.93
C LEU A 591 -13.01 28.72 -16.57
N ARG A 592 -13.57 29.60 -15.73
CA ARG A 592 -12.92 30.83 -15.27
C ARG A 592 -12.24 30.60 -13.92
N VAL A 593 -10.92 30.52 -13.92
CA VAL A 593 -10.13 30.27 -12.69
C VAL A 593 -9.68 31.58 -12.08
N ARG A 594 -9.97 31.79 -10.79
CA ARG A 594 -9.43 32.91 -10.00
C ARG A 594 -8.11 32.48 -9.35
N VAL A 595 -7.14 33.39 -9.29
CA VAL A 595 -5.78 33.08 -8.81
C VAL A 595 -5.25 34.16 -7.88
N GLY A 596 -4.68 33.76 -6.75
CA GLY A 596 -4.02 34.65 -5.79
C GLY A 596 -2.59 34.20 -5.46
N ILE A 597 -1.65 35.15 -5.47
CA ILE A 597 -0.23 34.90 -5.27
C ILE A 597 0.33 35.75 -4.13
N HIS A 598 0.98 35.08 -3.18
CA HIS A 598 1.68 35.74 -2.07
C HIS A 598 3.02 35.07 -1.76
N THR A 599 4.02 35.88 -1.41
CA THR A 599 5.37 35.42 -1.06
C THR A 599 5.70 35.82 0.37
N GLY A 600 6.20 34.87 1.16
CA GLY A 600 6.58 35.10 2.55
C GLY A 600 7.16 33.85 3.22
N LEU A 601 7.57 33.97 4.48
CA LEU A 601 8.05 32.83 5.26
C LEU A 601 6.88 31.93 5.70
N CYS A 602 7.06 30.61 5.63
CA CYS A 602 6.04 29.63 5.97
C CYS A 602 6.50 28.72 7.12
N ASP A 603 5.54 28.22 7.91
CA ASP A 603 5.77 27.05 8.76
C ASP A 603 5.65 25.80 7.88
N ILE A 604 6.79 25.27 7.44
CA ILE A 604 6.89 24.14 6.51
C ILE A 604 6.86 22.84 7.29
N ARG A 605 5.94 21.93 6.95
CA ARG A 605 5.80 20.63 7.61
C ARG A 605 5.80 19.50 6.59
N HIS A 606 6.53 18.44 6.90
CA HIS A 606 6.50 17.20 6.14
C HIS A 606 5.51 16.23 6.78
N ASP A 607 4.59 15.71 5.99
CA ASP A 607 3.61 14.71 6.42
C ASP A 607 4.14 13.30 6.18
N GLU A 608 4.27 12.51 7.25
CA GLU A 608 4.77 11.14 7.18
C GLU A 608 3.84 10.17 6.44
N VAL A 609 2.54 10.49 6.35
CA VAL A 609 1.52 9.65 5.71
C VAL A 609 1.49 9.93 4.21
N THR A 610 1.26 11.18 3.81
CA THR A 610 1.18 11.56 2.39
C THR A 610 2.55 11.69 1.71
N LYS A 611 3.64 11.62 2.50
CA LYS A 611 5.02 11.87 2.06
C LYS A 611 5.22 13.25 1.42
N GLY A 612 4.28 14.19 1.59
CA GLY A 612 4.32 15.53 0.99
C GLY A 612 4.69 16.63 1.98
N TYR A 613 4.91 17.84 1.46
CA TYR A 613 5.15 19.05 2.25
C TYR A 613 3.90 19.94 2.27
N ASP A 614 3.56 20.52 3.42
CA ASP A 614 2.46 21.45 3.60
C ASP A 614 2.95 22.76 4.27
N TYR A 615 2.25 23.86 3.99
CA TYR A 615 2.69 25.21 4.33
C TYR A 615 1.65 25.94 5.16
N TYR A 616 2.01 26.23 6.41
CA TYR A 616 1.12 26.85 7.38
C TYR A 616 1.55 28.28 7.72
N GLY A 617 0.64 29.01 8.39
CA GLY A 617 0.90 30.33 8.94
C GLY A 617 0.32 31.47 8.10
N ARG A 618 0.77 32.69 8.40
CA ARG A 618 0.21 33.93 7.84
C ARG A 618 0.35 34.00 6.32
N THR A 619 1.44 33.47 5.76
CA THR A 619 1.71 33.50 4.32
C THR A 619 0.67 32.67 3.54
N SER A 620 0.36 31.45 4.01
CA SER A 620 -0.68 30.61 3.43
C SER A 620 -2.06 31.26 3.49
N ASN A 621 -2.43 31.78 4.66
CA ASN A 621 -3.70 32.50 4.86
C ASN A 621 -3.82 33.75 3.97
N MET A 622 -2.71 34.49 3.78
CA MET A 622 -2.67 35.67 2.93
C MET A 622 -2.84 35.32 1.45
N ALA A 623 -2.19 34.25 0.98
CA ALA A 623 -2.33 33.76 -0.39
C ALA A 623 -3.77 33.36 -0.70
N ALA A 624 -4.39 32.57 0.17
CA ALA A 624 -5.79 32.15 0.04
C ALA A 624 -6.76 33.35 0.05
N ARG A 625 -6.56 34.34 0.95
CA ARG A 625 -7.40 35.56 0.97
C ARG A 625 -7.20 36.47 -0.23
N THR A 626 -6.02 36.41 -0.86
CA THR A 626 -5.75 37.15 -2.10
C THR A 626 -6.49 36.51 -3.27
N GLU A 627 -6.54 35.18 -3.31
CA GLU A 627 -7.31 34.43 -4.30
C GLU A 627 -8.82 34.66 -4.13
N SER A 628 -9.33 34.62 -2.89
CA SER A 628 -10.77 34.71 -2.63
C SER A 628 -11.42 36.02 -3.09
N VAL A 629 -10.65 37.11 -3.19
CA VAL A 629 -11.14 38.42 -3.66
C VAL A 629 -10.98 38.61 -5.17
N ALA A 630 -10.30 37.69 -5.87
CA ALA A 630 -10.13 37.74 -7.31
C ALA A 630 -11.40 37.27 -8.03
N ASN A 631 -11.68 37.87 -9.19
CA ASN A 631 -12.73 37.40 -10.10
C ASN A 631 -12.23 36.22 -10.95
N GLY A 632 -13.16 35.44 -11.51
CA GLY A 632 -12.83 34.38 -12.46
C GLY A 632 -12.03 34.91 -13.64
N GLY A 633 -10.91 34.26 -13.95
CA GLY A 633 -9.99 34.68 -15.01
C GLY A 633 -8.98 35.76 -14.58
N GLN A 634 -9.05 36.25 -13.33
CA GLN A 634 -8.17 37.27 -12.77
C GLN A 634 -7.03 36.64 -11.96
N VAL A 635 -5.85 37.25 -12.04
CA VAL A 635 -4.68 36.86 -11.26
C VAL A 635 -4.21 38.05 -10.43
N LEU A 636 -4.20 37.87 -9.11
CA LEU A 636 -3.78 38.92 -8.16
C LEU A 636 -2.46 38.56 -7.47
N LEU A 637 -1.56 39.54 -7.43
CA LEU A 637 -0.34 39.50 -6.63
C LEU A 637 -0.43 40.49 -5.48
N THR A 638 -0.08 40.04 -4.29
CA THR A 638 0.24 40.96 -3.20
C THR A 638 1.50 41.77 -3.52
N ARG A 639 1.65 42.94 -2.90
CA ARG A 639 2.90 43.73 -2.97
C ARG A 639 4.13 42.92 -2.61
N ALA A 640 4.01 42.00 -1.65
CA ALA A 640 5.13 41.13 -1.26
C ALA A 640 5.58 40.24 -2.43
N ALA A 641 4.64 39.59 -3.13
CA ALA A 641 4.96 38.78 -4.31
C ALA A 641 5.52 39.62 -5.46
N TYR A 642 4.94 40.79 -5.73
CA TYR A 642 5.43 41.70 -6.77
C TYR A 642 6.83 42.25 -6.48
N LEU A 643 7.13 42.56 -5.21
CA LEU A 643 8.45 43.04 -4.80
C LEU A 643 9.49 41.92 -4.67
N ALA A 644 9.05 40.66 -4.52
CA ALA A 644 9.92 39.50 -4.51
C ALA A 644 10.52 39.19 -5.89
N LEU A 645 9.89 39.66 -6.98
CA LEU A 645 10.50 39.69 -8.31
C LEU A 645 11.70 40.65 -8.32
N SER A 646 12.74 40.32 -9.06
CA SER A 646 13.84 41.23 -9.35
C SER A 646 13.38 42.41 -10.21
N THR A 647 14.23 43.44 -10.34
CA THR A 647 13.92 44.60 -11.19
C THR A 647 13.74 44.21 -12.66
N VAL A 648 14.60 43.33 -13.17
CA VAL A 648 14.53 42.83 -14.55
C VAL A 648 13.29 41.98 -14.78
N GLU A 649 12.93 41.12 -13.81
CA GLU A 649 11.73 40.29 -13.93
C GLU A 649 10.45 41.13 -13.98
N ARG A 650 10.38 42.22 -13.19
CA ARG A 650 9.23 43.14 -13.23
C ARG A 650 9.06 43.84 -14.58
N GLU A 651 10.13 44.05 -15.36
CA GLU A 651 10.04 44.65 -16.70
C GLU A 651 9.34 43.71 -17.70
N HIS A 652 9.37 42.40 -17.45
CA HIS A 652 8.78 41.38 -18.32
C HIS A 652 7.37 40.97 -17.90
N VAL A 653 6.86 41.52 -16.79
CA VAL A 653 5.54 41.19 -16.23
C VAL A 653 4.65 42.43 -16.30
N SER A 654 3.65 42.39 -17.18
CA SER A 654 2.64 43.45 -17.27
C SER A 654 1.68 43.37 -16.10
N VAL A 655 1.66 44.39 -15.24
CA VAL A 655 0.77 44.47 -14.08
C VAL A 655 0.04 45.81 -13.98
N THR A 656 -1.19 45.76 -13.45
CA THR A 656 -1.98 46.94 -13.11
C THR A 656 -2.10 47.06 -11.59
N SER A 657 -1.72 48.20 -11.01
CA SER A 657 -1.85 48.43 -9.57
C SER A 657 -3.31 48.72 -9.19
N LEU A 658 -3.88 47.90 -8.31
CA LEU A 658 -5.27 48.05 -7.83
C LEU A 658 -5.40 48.83 -6.51
N GLY A 659 -4.27 49.27 -5.93
CA GLY A 659 -4.27 50.01 -4.66
C GLY A 659 -4.33 49.11 -3.44
N ALA A 660 -4.63 49.70 -2.27
CA ALA A 660 -4.66 49.00 -0.99
C ALA A 660 -6.08 48.48 -0.69
N ILE A 661 -6.20 47.18 -0.47
CA ILE A 661 -7.47 46.47 -0.26
C ILE A 661 -7.46 45.86 1.14
N ALA A 662 -8.51 46.12 1.92
CA ALA A 662 -8.69 45.48 3.22
C ALA A 662 -9.13 44.03 3.03
N LEU A 663 -8.38 43.08 3.59
CA LEU A 663 -8.73 41.66 3.56
C LEU A 663 -9.25 41.22 4.92
N ARG A 664 -10.26 40.36 4.94
CA ARG A 664 -10.86 39.83 6.18
C ARG A 664 -9.78 39.21 7.08
N GLY A 665 -9.70 39.68 8.32
CA GLY A 665 -8.77 39.15 9.32
C GLY A 665 -7.29 39.46 9.06
N VAL A 666 -6.98 40.40 8.15
CA VAL A 666 -5.65 41.00 7.99
C VAL A 666 -5.69 42.40 8.62
N PRO A 667 -4.80 42.75 9.56
CA PRO A 667 -4.86 44.03 10.26
C PRO A 667 -4.70 45.25 9.34
N ASP A 668 -3.77 45.16 8.39
CA ASP A 668 -3.40 46.26 7.50
C ASP A 668 -3.90 46.00 6.07
N PRO A 669 -4.42 47.03 5.37
CA PRO A 669 -4.76 46.92 3.95
C PRO A 669 -3.57 46.49 3.09
N VAL A 670 -3.81 45.53 2.21
CA VAL A 670 -2.79 44.91 1.36
C VAL A 670 -2.80 45.55 -0.01
N LYS A 671 -1.65 46.07 -0.45
CA LYS A 671 -1.50 46.59 -1.81
C LYS A 671 -1.52 45.43 -2.82
N MET A 672 -2.41 45.52 -3.80
CA MET A 672 -2.65 44.49 -4.81
C MET A 672 -2.23 44.93 -6.21
N TYR A 673 -1.75 43.97 -7.00
CA TYR A 673 -1.38 44.11 -8.40
C TYR A 673 -2.11 43.04 -9.21
N GLN A 674 -2.79 43.42 -10.27
CA GLN A 674 -3.37 42.50 -11.24
C GLN A 674 -2.32 42.13 -12.28
N LEU A 675 -2.14 40.85 -12.57
CA LEU A 675 -1.35 40.40 -13.71
C LEU A 675 -2.20 40.45 -14.99
N GLU A 676 -1.71 41.13 -16.02
CA GLU A 676 -2.34 41.17 -17.34
C GLU A 676 -2.00 39.90 -18.13
N ALA A 677 -2.54 38.76 -17.70
CA ALA A 677 -2.23 37.45 -18.28
C ALA A 677 -2.79 37.29 -19.71
N VAL A 678 -4.04 37.73 -19.92
CA VAL A 678 -4.72 37.82 -21.21
C VAL A 678 -5.04 39.29 -21.47
N PRO A 679 -4.28 39.97 -22.35
CA PRO A 679 -4.48 41.38 -22.63
C PRO A 679 -5.92 41.69 -23.10
N GLY A 680 -6.54 42.71 -22.51
CA GLY A 680 -7.88 43.16 -22.89
C GLY A 680 -9.02 42.60 -22.00
N ARG A 681 -8.75 41.63 -21.13
CA ARG A 681 -9.74 41.21 -20.11
C ARG A 681 -10.05 42.37 -19.17
N LYS A 682 -11.34 42.52 -18.87
CA LYS A 682 -11.86 43.43 -17.83
C LYS A 682 -12.55 42.62 -16.76
N PHE A 683 -12.45 43.08 -15.53
CA PHE A 683 -13.02 42.41 -14.37
C PHE A 683 -13.96 43.37 -13.64
N ALA A 684 -14.91 42.80 -12.89
CA ALA A 684 -15.71 43.57 -11.95
C ALA A 684 -14.84 44.09 -10.78
N ALA A 685 -15.46 44.81 -9.85
CA ALA A 685 -14.81 45.13 -8.58
C ALA A 685 -14.31 43.84 -7.90
N LEU A 686 -13.26 43.96 -7.09
CA LEU A 686 -12.77 42.83 -6.31
C LEU A 686 -13.88 42.31 -5.40
N ARG A 687 -13.90 41.00 -5.16
CA ARG A 687 -14.91 40.31 -4.36
C ARG A 687 -14.64 40.49 -2.87
N VAL A 688 -14.58 41.73 -2.42
CA VAL A 688 -14.39 42.09 -1.01
C VAL A 688 -15.63 41.69 -0.18
N ASP A 689 -16.79 41.65 -0.86
CA ASP A 689 -18.10 41.33 -0.31
C ASP A 689 -18.44 39.83 -0.35
N LEU A 690 -17.44 38.93 -0.30
CA LEU A 690 -17.68 37.58 0.19
C LEU A 690 -17.95 37.64 1.72
N GLU A 691 -19.03 38.32 2.08
CA GLU A 691 -20.05 37.72 2.91
C GLU A 691 -20.38 36.37 2.25
N VAL A 692 -19.66 35.32 2.67
CA VAL A 692 -20.39 34.08 2.94
C VAL A 692 -21.61 34.53 3.73
N GLU A 693 -22.80 34.04 3.42
CA GLU A 693 -23.95 34.09 4.32
C GLU A 693 -23.62 33.34 5.65
N GLU A 694 -22.60 33.77 6.38
CA GLU A 694 -22.74 33.95 7.81
C GLU A 694 -23.93 34.87 7.95
N CYS A 695 -25.01 34.37 8.53
CA CYS A 695 -26.17 35.15 8.92
C CYS A 695 -25.74 36.42 9.68
N HIS A 696 -25.45 37.51 8.97
CA HIS A 696 -25.20 38.85 9.49
C HIS A 696 -26.42 39.74 9.30
N ALA A 697 -27.60 39.15 9.17
CA ALA A 697 -28.75 39.70 9.88
C ALA A 697 -28.73 39.08 11.29
N LEU A 698 -28.64 39.93 12.32
CA LEU A 698 -28.77 39.66 13.77
C LEU A 698 -27.50 39.86 14.64
N ASN A 699 -26.63 40.81 14.32
CA ASN A 699 -25.89 41.57 15.36
C ASN A 699 -26.37 43.02 15.24
N GLU A 700 -27.33 43.55 16.02
CA GLU A 700 -27.26 43.77 17.48
C GLU A 700 -28.60 43.51 18.21
N SER A 701 -29.64 43.05 17.51
CA SER A 701 -31.01 42.99 18.05
C SER A 701 -31.33 41.73 18.89
N VAL A 702 -30.56 40.65 18.77
CA VAL A 702 -30.89 39.37 19.46
C VAL A 702 -30.22 39.25 20.82
N CYS A 703 -29.02 39.80 21.01
CA CYS A 703 -28.39 39.83 22.33
C CYS A 703 -29.16 40.70 23.34
N SER A 704 -29.99 41.64 22.89
CA SER A 704 -30.86 42.44 23.77
C SER A 704 -32.27 41.87 23.96
N ARG A 705 -32.69 40.86 23.18
CA ARG A 705 -34.07 40.32 23.22
C ARG A 705 -34.25 38.98 23.94
N VAL A 706 -33.19 38.31 24.38
CA VAL A 706 -33.34 37.12 25.25
C VAL A 706 -33.55 37.58 26.70
N SER A 707 -34.68 38.23 26.93
CA SER A 707 -35.34 38.21 28.23
C SER A 707 -35.79 36.77 28.51
N ASP A 708 -35.84 36.34 29.77
CA ASP A 708 -36.24 34.99 30.17
C ASP A 708 -37.64 34.57 29.63
N GLN A 709 -38.42 35.51 29.09
CA GLN A 709 -39.81 35.38 28.67
C GLN A 709 -40.09 35.09 27.17
N SER A 710 -39.08 34.98 26.27
CA SER A 710 -39.37 34.73 24.84
C SER A 710 -39.76 33.26 24.55
N GLU A 711 -41.00 32.97 24.18
CA GLU A 711 -41.46 31.58 23.95
C GLU A 711 -40.64 30.85 22.85
N LEU A 712 -40.20 29.62 23.15
CA LEU A 712 -39.48 28.74 22.21
C LEU A 712 -40.47 28.00 21.30
N GLY A 713 -40.13 27.87 20.02
CA GLY A 713 -40.85 27.02 19.06
C GLY A 713 -40.80 25.53 19.43
N PRO A 714 -41.62 24.67 18.79
CA PRO A 714 -41.73 23.25 19.15
C PRO A 714 -40.42 22.48 18.98
N THR A 715 -39.70 22.66 17.87
CA THR A 715 -38.40 22.03 17.58
C THR A 715 -37.32 22.47 18.57
N GLU A 716 -37.24 23.79 18.81
CA GLU A 716 -36.27 24.40 19.73
C GLU A 716 -36.52 23.95 21.18
N ARG A 717 -37.78 23.77 21.57
CA ARG A 717 -38.16 23.26 22.90
C ARG A 717 -37.75 21.81 23.08
N HIS A 718 -37.93 20.98 22.05
CA HIS A 718 -37.48 19.59 22.06
C HIS A 718 -35.95 19.50 22.20
N ILE A 719 -35.20 20.26 21.40
CA ILE A 719 -33.74 20.29 21.46
C ILE A 719 -33.25 20.80 22.84
N ASN A 720 -33.85 21.86 23.37
CA ASN A 720 -33.49 22.40 24.68
C ASN A 720 -33.77 21.39 25.82
N HIS A 721 -34.86 20.63 25.72
CA HIS A 721 -35.20 19.58 26.68
C HIS A 721 -34.21 18.41 26.60
N THR A 722 -33.94 17.89 25.40
CA THR A 722 -33.02 16.77 25.18
C THR A 722 -31.60 17.11 25.62
N LEU A 723 -31.08 18.30 25.25
CA LEU A 723 -29.79 18.77 25.76
C LEU A 723 -29.80 18.91 27.28
N GLY A 724 -30.94 19.25 27.88
CA GLY A 724 -31.06 19.36 29.33
C GLY A 724 -30.99 18.02 30.06
N VAL A 725 -31.65 17.00 29.52
CA VAL A 725 -31.60 15.64 30.05
C VAL A 725 -30.19 15.04 29.88
N LEU A 726 -29.63 15.14 28.67
CA LEU A 726 -28.31 14.58 28.36
C LEU A 726 -27.20 15.25 29.17
N LEU A 727 -27.22 16.58 29.27
CA LEU A 727 -26.22 17.30 30.04
C LEU A 727 -26.47 17.17 31.55
N GLY A 728 -27.69 16.83 31.97
CA GLY A 728 -28.10 16.62 33.36
C GLY A 728 -27.29 15.54 34.09
N VAL A 729 -26.73 14.56 33.39
CA VAL A 729 -25.93 13.47 33.98
C VAL A 729 -24.52 13.94 34.39
N PHE A 730 -24.02 15.03 33.81
CA PHE A 730 -22.67 15.52 34.03
C PHE A 730 -22.60 16.57 35.16
N ASN A 731 -21.44 16.70 35.81
CA ASN A 731 -21.21 17.76 36.79
C ASN A 731 -21.04 19.14 36.12
N LEU A 732 -21.12 20.22 36.90
CA LEU A 732 -21.15 21.61 36.41
C LEU A 732 -19.95 21.96 35.50
N ALA A 733 -18.75 21.49 35.85
CA ALA A 733 -17.52 21.75 35.09
C ALA A 733 -17.50 21.01 33.73
N GLN A 734 -17.98 19.77 33.71
CA GLN A 734 -18.12 18.99 32.48
C GLN A 734 -19.22 19.55 31.57
N ARG A 735 -20.37 19.93 32.15
CA ARG A 735 -21.45 20.63 31.41
C ARG A 735 -20.94 21.91 30.76
N GLN A 736 -20.13 22.69 31.48
CA GLN A 736 -19.52 23.90 30.95
C GLN A 736 -18.61 23.62 29.74
N LYS A 737 -17.74 22.61 29.82
CA LYS A 737 -16.83 22.26 28.72
C LYS A 737 -17.60 21.83 27.47
N LEU A 738 -18.62 20.99 27.64
CA LEU A 738 -19.47 20.49 26.55
C LEU A 738 -20.31 21.61 25.91
N LEU A 739 -20.90 22.49 26.73
CA LEU A 739 -21.65 23.64 26.22
C LEU A 739 -20.76 24.62 25.46
N LYS A 740 -19.52 24.86 25.92
CA LYS A 740 -18.55 25.67 25.17
C LYS A 740 -18.17 25.06 23.84
N SER A 741 -17.89 23.76 23.79
CA SER A 741 -17.59 23.08 22.52
C SER A 741 -18.78 23.10 21.55
N LEU A 742 -20.01 22.99 22.07
CA LEU A 742 -21.21 23.11 21.24
C LEU A 742 -21.41 24.54 20.75
N CYS A 743 -21.11 25.55 21.58
CA CYS A 743 -21.11 26.96 21.16
C CYS A 743 -20.10 27.21 20.04
N GLU A 744 -18.87 26.71 20.17
CA GLU A 744 -17.83 26.84 19.14
C GLU A 744 -18.26 26.14 17.84
N ARG A 745 -18.79 24.92 17.93
CA ARG A 745 -19.24 24.14 16.77
C ARG A 745 -20.42 24.77 16.02
N TRP A 746 -21.36 25.39 16.74
CA TRP A 746 -22.57 25.98 16.16
C TRP A 746 -22.49 27.50 16.00
N GLY A 747 -21.30 28.09 16.21
CA GLY A 747 -21.06 29.54 16.09
C GLY A 747 -21.92 30.38 17.03
N VAL A 748 -22.27 29.86 18.21
CA VAL A 748 -23.11 30.58 19.20
C VAL A 748 -22.21 31.40 20.12
N PRO A 749 -22.22 32.74 20.07
CA PRO A 749 -21.41 33.57 20.95
C PRO A 749 -21.86 33.42 22.41
N LEU A 750 -20.90 33.34 23.33
CA LEU A 750 -21.20 33.29 24.76
C LEU A 750 -21.77 34.63 25.24
N PRO A 751 -22.75 34.66 26.16
CA PRO A 751 -23.29 35.90 26.70
C PRO A 751 -22.21 36.70 27.42
N ARG A 752 -22.25 38.04 27.29
CA ARG A 752 -21.32 38.94 27.99
C ARG A 752 -21.38 38.70 29.51
N LYS A 753 -20.22 38.47 30.11
CA LYS A 753 -20.04 37.95 31.47
C LYS A 753 -20.15 39.09 32.50
N SER A 754 -21.08 39.00 33.45
CA SER A 754 -20.89 39.63 34.77
C SER A 754 -19.95 38.74 35.60
N PRO A 755 -18.99 39.31 36.35
CA PRO A 755 -17.87 38.54 36.88
C PRO A 755 -18.29 37.60 38.02
N GLY A 756 -18.17 36.29 37.79
CA GLY A 756 -18.07 35.27 38.85
C GLY A 756 -19.10 34.14 38.77
N VAL A 757 -18.60 32.92 38.51
CA VAL A 757 -19.28 31.60 38.59
C VAL A 757 -20.23 31.26 37.41
N TRP A 758 -19.96 30.11 36.77
CA TRP A 758 -20.87 29.48 35.80
C TRP A 758 -22.02 28.83 36.57
N ASP A 759 -23.09 29.57 36.85
CA ASP A 759 -24.24 29.04 37.58
C ASP A 759 -25.18 28.23 36.67
N GLU A 760 -26.11 27.46 37.27
CA GLU A 760 -27.08 26.68 36.48
C GLU A 760 -27.99 27.58 35.63
N ALA A 761 -28.22 28.83 36.03
CA ALA A 761 -28.99 29.79 35.25
C ALA A 761 -28.26 30.20 33.96
N PHE A 762 -26.95 30.44 34.02
CA PHE A 762 -26.10 30.73 32.88
C PHE A 762 -25.98 29.53 31.95
N GLY A 763 -25.80 28.32 32.50
CA GLY A 763 -25.82 27.07 31.73
C GLY A 763 -27.13 26.86 30.97
N ARG A 764 -28.28 27.13 31.61
CA ARG A 764 -29.60 27.08 30.97
C ARG A 764 -29.76 28.12 29.85
N ARG A 765 -29.25 29.34 30.04
CA ARG A 765 -29.25 30.38 28.99
C ARG A 765 -28.42 29.98 27.78
N VAL A 766 -27.20 29.47 27.98
CA VAL A 766 -26.34 28.99 26.89
C VAL A 766 -26.98 27.84 26.12
N ARG A 767 -27.56 26.86 26.83
CA ARG A 767 -28.30 25.75 26.21
C ARG A 767 -29.49 26.23 25.36
N ARG A 768 -30.24 27.23 25.86
CA ARG A 768 -31.36 27.84 25.12
C ARG A 768 -30.90 28.51 23.83
N MET A 769 -29.76 29.22 23.86
CA MET A 769 -29.20 29.84 22.66
C MET A 769 -28.74 28.83 21.63
N ILE A 770 -28.14 27.71 22.07
CA ILE A 770 -27.79 26.59 21.18
C ILE A 770 -29.08 26.00 20.58
N ALA A 771 -30.10 25.75 21.38
CA ALA A 771 -31.36 25.20 20.88
C ALA A 771 -32.07 26.10 19.87
N LEU A 772 -32.02 27.43 20.05
CA LEU A 772 -32.54 28.41 19.08
C LEU A 772 -31.74 28.42 17.76
N ARG A 773 -30.43 28.21 17.83
CA ARG A 773 -29.56 28.17 16.63
C ARG A 773 -29.74 26.86 15.87
N VAL A 774 -29.73 25.72 16.58
CA VAL A 774 -29.90 24.39 16.00
C VAL A 774 -31.33 24.19 15.50
N GLY A 775 -32.34 24.65 16.25
CA GLY A 775 -33.75 24.52 15.86
C GLY A 775 -34.06 25.26 14.56
N ARG A 776 -33.54 26.48 14.38
CA ARG A 776 -33.69 27.20 13.11
C ARG A 776 -33.06 26.48 11.91
N VAL A 777 -31.89 25.86 12.10
CA VAL A 777 -31.25 25.06 11.03
C VAL A 777 -32.08 23.80 10.74
N ALA A 778 -32.59 23.13 11.77
CA ALA A 778 -33.46 21.96 11.62
C ALA A 778 -34.78 22.30 10.90
N ASP A 779 -35.38 23.45 11.19
CA ASP A 779 -36.62 23.90 10.55
C ASP A 779 -36.39 24.33 9.09
N VAL A 780 -35.22 24.92 8.75
CA VAL A 780 -34.82 25.20 7.36
C VAL A 780 -34.57 23.91 6.58
N GLY A 781 -33.94 22.91 7.21
CA GLY A 781 -33.75 21.58 6.62
C GLY A 781 -35.07 20.85 6.35
N MET A 782 -36.09 21.02 7.20
CA MET A 782 -37.42 20.45 6.95
C MET A 782 -38.18 21.18 5.83
N ARG A 783 -38.04 22.50 5.68
CA ARG A 783 -38.65 23.22 4.54
C ARG A 783 -38.07 22.78 3.20
N ASN A 784 -36.75 22.61 3.12
CA ASN A 784 -36.08 22.11 1.91
C ASN A 784 -36.38 20.63 1.62
N SER A 785 -36.77 19.85 2.63
CA SER A 785 -37.24 18.45 2.50
C SER A 785 -38.69 18.33 2.04
N VAL A 786 -39.52 19.37 2.18
CA VAL A 786 -40.94 19.34 1.80
C VAL A 786 -41.10 19.67 0.30
N ASP A 787 -40.23 20.50 -0.28
CA ASP A 787 -40.23 20.78 -1.72
C ASP A 787 -39.58 19.68 -2.58
N SER A 788 -38.87 18.73 -1.94
CA SER A 788 -38.22 17.60 -2.61
C SER A 788 -38.96 16.26 -2.42
N ASN A 789 -40.15 16.25 -1.80
CA ASN A 789 -40.95 15.04 -1.58
C ASN A 789 -42.45 15.20 -1.89
N ALA A 790 -42.76 15.55 -3.14
CA ALA A 790 -43.94 15.05 -3.83
C ALA A 790 -43.49 13.99 -4.87
N THR A 791 -43.09 12.78 -4.49
CA THR A 791 -44.01 11.64 -4.43
C THR A 791 -43.30 10.40 -3.85
N ARG A 792 -43.62 10.03 -2.60
CA ARG A 792 -43.85 8.67 -2.07
C ARG A 792 -43.74 8.68 -0.55
N PHE A 793 -44.87 8.95 0.10
CA PHE A 793 -45.11 8.65 1.51
C PHE A 793 -45.38 7.15 1.67
N VAL A 794 -44.57 6.47 2.49
CA VAL A 794 -44.92 5.56 3.62
C VAL A 794 -43.56 5.37 4.35
N GLY A 795 -43.24 5.86 5.54
CA GLY A 795 -43.99 6.21 6.74
C GLY A 795 -43.40 5.39 7.88
N PHE A 796 -42.55 5.97 8.74
CA PHE A 796 -42.26 5.46 10.10
C PHE A 796 -41.58 6.54 10.95
N SER A 797 -42.27 6.98 12.01
CA SER A 797 -41.66 7.59 13.19
C SER A 797 -42.09 6.79 14.43
N PRO A 798 -41.31 6.81 15.53
CA PRO A 798 -41.39 5.83 16.60
C PRO A 798 -42.22 6.29 17.83
N LEU A 799 -42.87 5.31 18.46
CA LEU A 799 -43.17 5.13 19.90
C LEU A 799 -43.96 6.21 20.68
N ALA A 800 -45.17 5.85 21.13
CA ALA A 800 -45.60 6.08 22.53
C ALA A 800 -46.75 5.15 22.97
N ARG A 801 -46.66 4.74 24.24
CA ARG A 801 -47.42 3.75 25.02
C ARG A 801 -48.94 3.98 25.15
N GLY A 802 -49.67 2.88 25.41
CA GLY A 802 -50.83 2.89 26.33
C GLY A 802 -51.94 1.88 26.07
N ALA A 803 -51.87 0.74 26.77
CA ALA A 803 -52.94 -0.12 27.33
C ALA A 803 -54.32 -0.26 26.63
N GLY A 804 -54.76 -1.52 26.46
CA GLY A 804 -56.18 -1.88 26.45
C GLY A 804 -56.56 -3.04 25.52
N ASP A 805 -56.77 -4.22 26.14
CA ASP A 805 -57.71 -5.30 25.77
C ASP A 805 -57.47 -6.21 24.54
N CYS A 806 -57.29 -7.50 24.86
CA CYS A 806 -57.53 -8.71 24.05
C CYS A 806 -59.04 -8.89 23.71
N PRO A 807 -59.51 -9.98 23.04
CA PRO A 807 -58.87 -11.00 22.16
C PRO A 807 -59.65 -11.23 20.83
N VAL A 808 -59.23 -12.25 20.05
CA VAL A 808 -60.06 -13.30 19.37
C VAL A 808 -59.72 -13.55 17.88
N ASP A 809 -59.00 -14.67 17.69
CA ASP A 809 -59.16 -15.82 16.77
C ASP A 809 -59.20 -15.80 15.22
N PHE A 810 -58.69 -16.94 14.70
CA PHE A 810 -58.93 -17.68 13.43
C PHE A 810 -58.24 -17.15 12.15
N GLU A 811 -57.65 -17.94 11.24
CA GLU A 811 -57.29 -19.37 11.09
C GLU A 811 -56.40 -19.50 9.82
N GLU A 812 -55.59 -20.57 9.73
CA GLU A 812 -55.14 -21.34 8.52
C GLU A 812 -54.77 -20.65 7.17
N GLY A 813 -53.75 -21.06 6.39
CA GLY A 813 -52.82 -22.20 6.40
C GLY A 813 -52.07 -22.30 5.04
N ALA A 814 -50.87 -22.93 5.06
CA ALA A 814 -50.20 -23.75 4.01
C ALA A 814 -50.01 -23.21 2.55
N SER A 815 -48.96 -23.47 1.76
CA SER A 815 -47.72 -24.27 1.85
C SER A 815 -46.82 -24.03 0.60
N ALA A 816 -45.49 -24.16 0.80
CA ALA A 816 -44.45 -24.86 0.00
C ALA A 816 -44.41 -24.77 -1.56
N ALA A 817 -43.28 -24.32 -2.13
CA ALA A 817 -42.21 -25.12 -2.83
C ALA A 817 -42.62 -25.51 -4.28
N GLU A 818 -41.79 -25.64 -5.33
CA GLU A 818 -40.35 -25.88 -5.50
C GLU A 818 -39.99 -25.72 -7.03
N CYS A 819 -38.75 -25.31 -7.31
CA CYS A 819 -37.80 -25.71 -8.39
C CYS A 819 -38.17 -26.11 -9.85
N LEU A 820 -37.43 -25.45 -10.78
CA LEU A 820 -36.57 -25.96 -11.89
C LEU A 820 -37.14 -26.68 -13.13
N ASP A 821 -37.09 -25.95 -14.26
CA ASP A 821 -36.35 -26.20 -15.52
C ASP A 821 -36.10 -27.64 -16.04
N VAL A 822 -36.69 -28.02 -17.20
CA VAL A 822 -36.14 -29.00 -18.17
C VAL A 822 -36.59 -28.66 -19.61
N ARG A 823 -35.63 -28.71 -20.55
CA ARG A 823 -35.73 -28.47 -22.00
C ARG A 823 -36.41 -29.60 -22.83
N ARG A 824 -37.17 -29.15 -23.84
CA ARG A 824 -37.28 -29.57 -25.26
C ARG A 824 -37.55 -31.02 -25.72
N SER A 825 -38.68 -31.10 -26.45
CA SER A 825 -38.91 -31.59 -27.84
C SER A 825 -38.97 -33.09 -28.15
N SER A 826 -40.14 -33.50 -28.67
CA SER A 826 -40.35 -34.65 -29.55
C SER A 826 -41.33 -34.28 -30.69
N LEU A 827 -40.93 -34.65 -31.91
CA LEU A 827 -41.59 -34.50 -33.22
C LEU A 827 -42.88 -35.35 -33.37
N PRO A 828 -43.51 -35.33 -34.57
CA PRO A 828 -43.36 -36.54 -35.38
C PRO A 828 -43.14 -36.29 -36.88
N ARG A 829 -42.17 -37.01 -37.47
CA ARG A 829 -42.19 -37.57 -38.84
C ARG A 829 -41.28 -38.80 -38.87
N ALA A 830 -41.88 -39.92 -39.27
CA ALA A 830 -41.37 -41.20 -39.78
C ALA A 830 -40.20 -41.89 -39.06
#